data_AF-U4TI83-F1
#
_entry.id   AF-U4TI83-F1
#
_cell.length_a   1.000
_cell.length_b   1.000
_cell.length_c   1.000
_cell.angle_alpha   90.00
_cell.angle_beta   90.00
_cell.angle_gamma   90.00
#
_symmetry.space_group_name_H-M   'P 1'
#
loop_
_entity.id
_entity.type
_entity.pdbx_description
1 polymer ?
#
loop_
_entity_poly.entity_id
_entity_poly.type
_entity_poly.pdbx_seq_one_letter_code
_entity_poly.pdbx_strand_id
1 'polypeptide(L)'
;MTDEDIVQADAKKIYLGNLRTVEFDLKLLTQGENGSTITWTTSDDRFLKPDGHVVQPDYGRGDRVIDLTATVSHGDAATKVPFKVTVLEAKNNIQIKKVYPIELTAVAGEPLYLPQATAVATEDGQLLPQYIVWTDGDARAYTTTGEDSAQGVIKGTTHPVTAHITIQTQAPALSDQKRQVVGEPLKNVRLIDDTPEKRAQDRRLRFLLTVDDDQMLYNFRSAAGLDTQGAPAMIGWDTPDSNLRGHTTGHYLSALALCYAATGNQDIQNKLTYMVQELGKVQAAFAHQPGIHPGFLSAYDETQFDLLEQYTPYPKIWAPYYTLHKILAGLIDGYELAGNQQALTIATGIGQWVYNRLGKLSVEQLKKMWGMYIAGEFGGINESLAELYALTKDPHLLTAARHFDNDRLFFPMEQKVDALGSLHANQHIPQVVGALNIFRYSHVQKYYDIADFFWHRVIADHIYSFGGTGDGEMFHQPDHIGVHLDENTAETCASYNMLKLTKRLYEYAPTVDKMDYYERTVLNHILATTDHEGIGGSTYFLSTKPGDTKGYDVENTCCHGTGLENHFKYGEAIYFTDAAHVYINLFIASRLQDTANGVDLTMHGDFNHPETVTITVNHSAKQVVIRHPYWSKTVAVTAAGTPVAVEERNGYIYLPTHLAAGTTITLTLAPTIHLVPTPDRPQLLSVAYGPYILAALSKADHFLEESIDQTRPLADQFTKVADEPALIHQDTLFVPLALVNHEHYHVYVKA
;
A
#
# COMPACT_ATOMS: atom_id res chain seq x y z
N MET A 1 14.48 33.29 -42.98
CA MET A 1 14.86 32.98 -41.59
C MET A 1 15.47 31.60 -41.60
N THR A 2 16.52 31.34 -40.82
CA THR A 2 17.00 29.97 -40.63
C THR A 2 15.98 29.15 -39.83
N ASP A 3 16.09 27.83 -39.84
CA ASP A 3 15.23 26.95 -39.02
C ASP A 3 15.31 27.31 -37.53
N GLU A 4 16.52 27.64 -37.05
CA GLU A 4 16.76 28.14 -35.69
C GLU A 4 16.04 29.47 -35.43
N ASP A 5 16.10 30.42 -36.38
CA ASP A 5 15.42 31.71 -36.25
C ASP A 5 13.89 31.53 -36.22
N ILE A 6 13.34 30.59 -37.00
CA ILE A 6 11.91 30.27 -37.06
C ILE A 6 11.46 29.69 -35.72
N VAL A 7 12.16 28.67 -35.22
CA VAL A 7 11.87 28.03 -33.93
C VAL A 7 11.94 29.05 -32.79
N GLN A 8 12.98 29.88 -32.74
CA GLN A 8 13.14 30.89 -31.68
C GLN A 8 12.11 32.02 -31.77
N ALA A 9 11.72 32.43 -32.99
CA ALA A 9 10.70 33.45 -33.18
C ALA A 9 9.31 32.93 -32.80
N ASP A 10 8.98 31.69 -33.15
CA ASP A 10 7.70 31.06 -32.79
C ASP A 10 7.63 30.74 -31.30
N ALA A 11 8.71 30.21 -30.71
CA ALA A 11 8.80 29.93 -29.27
C ALA A 11 8.54 31.18 -28.42
N LYS A 12 9.10 32.34 -28.81
CA LYS A 12 8.88 33.62 -28.11
C LYS A 12 7.44 34.15 -28.20
N LYS A 13 6.65 33.67 -29.16
CA LYS A 13 5.27 34.11 -29.38
C LYS A 13 4.24 33.22 -28.69
N ILE A 14 4.64 32.09 -28.10
CA ILE A 14 3.71 31.23 -27.37
C ILE A 14 3.21 31.98 -26.13
N TYR A 15 1.90 32.28 -26.13
CA TYR A 15 1.21 32.93 -25.03
C TYR A 15 -0.08 32.19 -24.72
N LEU A 16 -0.19 31.65 -23.50
CA LEU A 16 -1.31 30.83 -23.05
C LEU A 16 -2.27 31.58 -22.10
N GLY A 17 -2.09 32.89 -21.91
CA GLY A 17 -2.91 33.67 -20.98
C GLY A 17 -2.45 33.60 -19.52
N ASN A 18 -3.39 33.80 -18.59
CA ASN A 18 -3.12 33.71 -17.16
C ASN A 18 -3.13 32.24 -16.72
N LEU A 19 -1.93 31.73 -16.41
CA LEU A 19 -1.75 30.34 -15.99
C LEU A 19 -1.79 30.14 -14.47
N ARG A 20 -2.07 31.17 -13.66
CA ARG A 20 -2.06 31.06 -12.19
C ARG A 20 -3.40 30.69 -11.56
N THR A 21 -4.48 30.72 -12.32
CA THR A 21 -5.85 30.50 -11.83
C THR A 21 -6.69 29.86 -12.94
N VAL A 22 -6.26 28.70 -13.42
CA VAL A 22 -6.86 28.01 -14.57
C VAL A 22 -8.03 27.14 -14.10
N GLU A 23 -9.20 27.34 -14.69
CA GLU A 23 -10.43 26.59 -14.43
C GLU A 23 -11.08 26.09 -15.73
N PHE A 24 -10.38 26.20 -16.87
CA PHE A 24 -10.90 25.96 -18.20
C PHE A 24 -9.82 25.45 -19.14
N ASP A 25 -10.21 24.73 -20.19
CA ASP A 25 -9.32 24.18 -21.21
C ASP A 25 -8.40 25.25 -21.81
N LEU A 26 -7.11 24.94 -21.88
CA LEU A 26 -6.10 25.76 -22.52
C LEU A 26 -6.13 25.54 -24.03
N LYS A 27 -6.10 26.63 -24.79
CA LYS A 27 -5.96 26.55 -26.25
C LYS A 27 -4.48 26.39 -26.61
N LEU A 28 -4.05 25.15 -26.79
CA LEU A 28 -2.67 24.82 -27.14
C LEU A 28 -2.47 24.87 -28.67
N LEU A 29 -1.46 25.63 -29.11
CA LEU A 29 -1.13 25.77 -30.53
C LEU A 29 -0.37 24.53 -31.02
N THR A 30 -0.69 24.02 -32.21
CA THR A 30 0.07 22.93 -32.85
C THR A 30 0.99 23.41 -33.97
N GLN A 31 0.87 24.68 -34.37
CA GLN A 31 1.73 25.34 -35.35
C GLN A 31 2.07 26.77 -34.90
N GLY A 32 3.32 27.17 -35.15
CA GLY A 32 3.81 28.53 -34.95
C GLY A 32 3.51 29.44 -36.15
N GLU A 33 3.50 30.75 -35.91
CA GLU A 33 3.16 31.75 -36.94
C GLU A 33 4.13 31.77 -38.12
N ASN A 34 5.38 31.33 -37.91
CA ASN A 34 6.40 31.25 -38.94
C ASN A 34 6.58 29.83 -39.51
N GLY A 35 5.67 28.89 -39.18
CA GLY A 35 5.62 27.55 -39.78
C GLY A 35 6.20 26.42 -38.93
N SER A 36 6.65 26.68 -37.69
CA SER A 36 7.10 25.62 -36.77
C SER A 36 5.96 24.67 -36.40
N THR A 37 6.27 23.40 -36.13
CA THR A 37 5.37 22.46 -35.45
C THR A 37 5.52 22.62 -33.94
N ILE A 38 4.43 22.53 -33.19
CA ILE A 38 4.44 22.60 -31.74
C ILE A 38 3.76 21.34 -31.17
N THR A 39 4.47 20.60 -30.33
CA THR A 39 3.92 19.49 -29.56
C THR A 39 3.98 19.80 -28.08
N TRP A 40 3.09 19.19 -27.29
CA TRP A 40 2.95 19.49 -25.87
C TRP A 40 3.15 18.24 -25.03
N THR A 41 3.76 18.42 -23.87
CA THR A 41 3.88 17.40 -22.84
C THR A 41 3.52 18.00 -21.50
N THR A 42 2.83 17.25 -20.66
CA THR A 42 2.38 17.66 -19.32
C THR A 42 3.08 16.82 -18.25
N SER A 43 3.30 17.38 -17.08
CA SER A 43 3.80 16.64 -15.91
C SER A 43 2.70 15.88 -15.16
N ASP A 44 1.42 16.21 -15.39
CA ASP A 44 0.28 15.57 -14.75
C ASP A 44 -0.95 15.65 -15.67
N ASP A 45 -1.17 14.61 -16.45
CA ASP A 45 -2.27 14.53 -17.44
C ASP A 45 -3.64 14.25 -16.81
N ARG A 46 -3.69 13.96 -15.51
CA ARG A 46 -4.93 13.82 -14.74
C ARG A 46 -5.68 15.14 -14.61
N PHE A 47 -4.95 16.26 -14.59
CA PHE A 47 -5.51 17.61 -14.40
C PHE A 47 -5.31 18.54 -15.60
N LEU A 48 -4.31 18.29 -16.45
CA LEU A 48 -4.07 19.03 -17.69
C LEU A 48 -3.50 18.10 -18.76
N LYS A 49 -4.32 17.73 -19.73
CA LYS A 49 -3.92 16.87 -20.85
C LYS A 49 -3.03 17.60 -21.86
N PRO A 50 -2.20 16.88 -22.65
CA PRO A 50 -1.38 17.47 -23.71
C PRO A 50 -2.17 18.18 -24.82
N ASP A 51 -3.48 17.93 -24.94
CA ASP A 51 -4.37 18.64 -25.87
C ASP A 51 -4.94 19.95 -25.29
N GLY A 52 -4.65 20.24 -24.03
CA GLY A 52 -5.10 21.42 -23.31
C GLY A 52 -6.35 21.23 -22.46
N HIS A 53 -6.95 20.03 -22.45
CA HIS A 53 -8.12 19.77 -21.61
C HIS A 53 -7.75 19.84 -20.11
N VAL A 54 -8.50 20.65 -19.35
CA VAL A 54 -8.30 20.88 -17.92
C VAL A 54 -9.38 20.19 -17.10
N VAL A 55 -8.94 19.40 -16.12
CA VAL A 55 -9.80 18.79 -15.12
C VAL A 55 -9.46 19.42 -13.77
N GLN A 56 -10.43 20.11 -13.16
CA GLN A 56 -10.21 20.71 -11.83
C GLN A 56 -10.08 19.61 -10.78
N PRO A 57 -9.15 19.72 -9.81
CA PRO A 57 -9.14 18.87 -8.63
C PRO A 57 -10.45 18.98 -7.85
N ASP A 58 -10.99 17.85 -7.37
CA ASP A 58 -12.16 17.89 -6.50
C ASP A 58 -11.94 18.77 -5.27
N TYR A 59 -13.02 19.31 -4.72
CA TYR A 59 -12.98 20.04 -3.46
C TYR A 59 -12.36 19.20 -2.33
N GLY A 60 -11.49 19.83 -1.54
CA GLY A 60 -10.68 19.20 -0.51
C GLY A 60 -9.35 18.59 -1.00
N ARG A 61 -9.02 18.70 -2.29
CA ARG A 61 -7.74 18.24 -2.87
C ARG A 61 -6.71 19.36 -3.05
N GLY A 62 -7.11 20.63 -2.98
CA GLY A 62 -6.29 21.82 -3.23
C GLY A 62 -5.95 22.04 -4.70
N ASP A 63 -5.38 23.21 -5.01
CA ASP A 63 -4.94 23.57 -6.38
C ASP A 63 -3.81 22.66 -6.88
N ARG A 64 -3.62 22.57 -8.19
CA ARG A 64 -2.52 21.81 -8.82
C ARG A 64 -1.64 22.71 -9.65
N VAL A 65 -0.33 22.67 -9.41
CA VAL A 65 0.66 23.33 -10.25
C VAL A 65 1.29 22.29 -11.17
N ILE A 66 1.07 22.43 -12.47
CA ILE A 66 1.43 21.47 -13.50
C ILE A 66 2.48 22.12 -14.42
N ASP A 67 3.55 21.38 -14.70
CA ASP A 67 4.56 21.80 -15.65
C ASP A 67 4.14 21.36 -17.06
N LEU A 68 3.76 22.33 -17.88
CA LEU A 68 3.38 22.13 -19.28
C LEU A 68 4.54 22.58 -20.17
N THR A 69 5.03 21.73 -21.07
CA THR A 69 6.16 22.05 -21.95
C THR A 69 5.75 22.00 -23.41
N ALA A 70 5.97 23.10 -24.13
CA ALA A 70 5.89 23.15 -25.59
C ALA A 70 7.24 22.76 -26.20
N THR A 71 7.26 21.79 -27.11
CA THR A 71 8.39 21.52 -27.99
C THR A 71 8.10 22.13 -29.35
N VAL A 72 8.86 23.16 -29.73
CA VAL A 72 8.74 23.88 -31.01
C VAL A 72 9.83 23.37 -31.94
N SER A 73 9.47 22.90 -33.14
CA SER A 73 10.41 22.36 -34.10
C SER A 73 10.15 22.84 -35.54
N HIS A 74 11.21 23.05 -36.30
CA HIS A 74 11.18 23.36 -37.73
C HIS A 74 12.47 22.82 -38.37
N GLY A 75 12.35 21.98 -39.41
CA GLY A 75 13.52 21.30 -40.00
C GLY A 75 14.28 20.47 -38.96
N ASP A 76 15.59 20.69 -38.86
CA ASP A 76 16.46 20.02 -37.88
C ASP A 76 16.56 20.76 -36.53
N ALA A 77 15.94 21.94 -36.39
CA ALA A 77 15.99 22.75 -35.18
C ALA A 77 14.79 22.47 -34.25
N ALA A 78 15.03 22.45 -32.93
CA ALA A 78 13.99 22.33 -31.92
C ALA A 78 14.32 23.07 -30.62
N THR A 79 13.32 23.59 -29.93
CA THR A 79 13.46 24.20 -28.60
C THR A 79 12.30 23.85 -27.68
N LYS A 80 12.51 23.90 -26.36
CA LYS A 80 11.49 23.62 -25.34
C LYS A 80 11.15 24.88 -24.56
N VAL A 81 9.86 25.16 -24.40
CA VAL A 81 9.34 26.30 -23.64
C VAL A 81 8.48 25.77 -22.48
N PRO A 82 8.93 25.88 -21.23
CA PRO A 82 8.17 25.44 -20.06
C PRO A 82 7.17 26.51 -19.58
N PHE A 83 6.02 26.05 -19.09
CA PHE A 83 4.96 26.84 -18.48
C PHE A 83 4.54 26.21 -17.15
N LYS A 84 4.29 27.04 -16.13
CA LYS A 84 3.68 26.60 -14.87
C LYS A 84 2.19 26.94 -14.87
N VAL A 85 1.35 25.91 -14.85
CA VAL A 85 -0.11 26.03 -14.89
C VAL A 85 -0.68 25.65 -13.54
N THR A 86 -1.25 26.62 -12.82
CA THR A 86 -2.03 26.39 -11.61
C THR A 86 -3.49 26.16 -11.98
N VAL A 87 -3.91 24.90 -12.00
CA VAL A 87 -5.31 24.49 -12.10
C VAL A 87 -5.95 24.62 -10.72
N LEU A 88 -7.00 25.44 -10.61
CA LEU A 88 -7.67 25.66 -9.33
C LEU A 88 -8.55 24.49 -8.95
N GLU A 89 -8.59 24.21 -7.65
CA GLU A 89 -9.56 23.31 -7.03
C GLU A 89 -11.00 23.72 -7.38
N ALA A 90 -11.86 22.72 -7.58
CA ALA A 90 -13.28 22.92 -7.74
C ALA A 90 -13.90 23.51 -6.46
N LYS A 91 -14.84 24.44 -6.62
CA LYS A 91 -15.61 24.98 -5.50
C LYS A 91 -16.44 23.88 -4.83
N ASN A 92 -16.58 23.97 -3.50
CA ASN A 92 -17.46 23.05 -2.80
C ASN A 92 -18.93 23.31 -3.19
N ASN A 93 -19.46 22.47 -4.07
CA ASN A 93 -20.88 22.47 -4.46
C ASN A 93 -21.59 21.23 -3.95
N ILE A 94 -21.04 20.55 -2.94
CA ILE A 94 -21.59 19.31 -2.39
C ILE A 94 -23.04 19.52 -1.95
N GLN A 95 -23.93 18.66 -2.44
CA GLN A 95 -25.33 18.63 -2.02
C GLN A 95 -25.47 17.54 -0.98
N ILE A 96 -25.48 17.93 0.29
CA ILE A 96 -25.51 16.98 1.41
C ILE A 96 -26.95 16.55 1.66
N LYS A 97 -27.19 15.26 1.51
CA LYS A 97 -28.46 14.61 1.85
C LYS A 97 -28.53 14.29 3.34
N LYS A 98 -27.41 13.82 3.90
CA LYS A 98 -27.33 13.35 5.29
C LYS A 98 -25.91 13.49 5.84
N VAL A 99 -25.81 13.93 7.09
CA VAL A 99 -24.62 13.79 7.93
C VAL A 99 -24.81 12.57 8.83
N TYR A 100 -23.80 11.71 8.95
CA TYR A 100 -23.89 10.54 9.83
C TYR A 100 -23.74 10.96 11.32
N PRO A 101 -24.38 10.25 12.26
CA PRO A 101 -24.38 10.64 13.68
C PRO A 101 -22.97 10.80 14.26
N ILE A 102 -22.78 11.83 15.07
CA ILE A 102 -21.52 12.13 15.77
C ILE A 102 -21.76 11.92 17.25
N GLU A 103 -21.43 10.72 17.73
CA GLU A 103 -21.62 10.31 19.13
C GLU A 103 -20.25 10.25 19.81
N LEU A 104 -20.06 11.06 20.85
CA LEU A 104 -18.78 11.22 21.53
C LEU A 104 -18.91 10.90 23.02
N THR A 105 -17.86 10.31 23.59
CA THR A 105 -17.72 10.14 25.04
C THR A 105 -16.64 11.07 25.55
N ALA A 106 -16.95 11.86 26.58
CA ALA A 106 -16.00 12.70 27.30
C ALA A 106 -15.77 12.15 28.71
N VAL A 107 -14.59 12.41 29.26
CA VAL A 107 -14.26 12.11 30.66
C VAL A 107 -14.17 13.42 31.44
N ALA A 108 -14.91 13.53 32.54
CA ALA A 108 -14.87 14.72 33.38
C ALA A 108 -13.43 14.93 33.92
N GLY A 109 -12.88 16.13 33.70
CA GLY A 109 -11.50 16.49 34.04
C GLY A 109 -10.48 16.29 32.91
N GLU A 110 -10.86 15.67 31.80
CA GLU A 110 -10.01 15.52 30.61
C GLU A 110 -10.50 16.39 29.44
N PRO A 111 -9.58 16.91 28.59
CA PRO A 111 -9.98 17.63 27.40
C PRO A 111 -10.58 16.66 26.36
N LEU A 112 -11.74 17.02 25.80
CA LEU A 112 -12.30 16.40 24.60
C LEU A 112 -11.97 17.28 23.40
N TYR A 113 -11.45 16.69 22.33
CA TYR A 113 -11.32 17.37 21.04
C TYR A 113 -12.35 16.79 20.08
N LEU A 114 -13.24 17.63 19.58
CA LEU A 114 -14.25 17.27 18.60
C LEU A 114 -13.58 16.81 17.29
N PRO A 115 -14.24 15.93 16.51
CA PRO A 115 -13.71 15.49 15.24
C PRO A 115 -13.68 16.64 14.23
N GLN A 116 -12.64 16.74 13.43
CA GLN A 116 -12.51 17.75 12.36
C GLN A 116 -13.19 17.34 11.06
N ALA A 117 -13.58 16.07 10.91
CA ALA A 117 -14.27 15.55 9.75
C ALA A 117 -15.36 14.55 10.16
N THR A 118 -16.35 14.37 9.29
CA THR A 118 -17.41 13.37 9.44
C THR A 118 -17.82 12.80 8.09
N ALA A 119 -18.35 11.58 8.09
CA ALA A 119 -18.97 11.01 6.91
C ALA A 119 -20.28 11.71 6.56
N VAL A 120 -20.48 11.96 5.27
CA VAL A 120 -21.74 12.45 4.70
C VAL A 120 -22.17 11.56 3.55
N ALA A 121 -23.48 11.49 3.34
CA ALA A 121 -24.07 11.01 2.09
C ALA A 121 -24.56 12.21 1.28
N THR A 122 -24.24 12.24 0.01
CA THR A 122 -24.66 13.29 -0.92
C THR A 122 -25.97 12.93 -1.62
N GLU A 123 -26.62 13.92 -2.24
CA GLU A 123 -27.87 13.71 -3.00
C GLU A 123 -27.67 12.82 -4.24
N ASP A 124 -26.47 12.82 -4.83
CA ASP A 124 -26.07 11.95 -5.93
C ASP A 124 -25.54 10.57 -5.47
N GLY A 125 -25.65 10.26 -4.17
CA GLY A 125 -25.41 8.92 -3.63
C GLY A 125 -23.97 8.61 -3.24
N GLN A 126 -23.07 9.59 -3.25
CA GLN A 126 -21.69 9.41 -2.82
C GLN A 126 -21.57 9.40 -1.29
N LEU A 127 -20.63 8.60 -0.79
CA LEU A 127 -20.18 8.60 0.60
C LEU A 127 -18.79 9.26 0.67
N LEU A 128 -18.72 10.36 1.40
CA LEU A 128 -17.52 11.21 1.42
C LEU A 128 -17.18 11.69 2.84
N PRO A 129 -15.90 11.85 3.19
CA PRO A 129 -15.49 12.51 4.41
C PRO A 129 -15.48 14.03 4.18
N GLN A 130 -16.14 14.79 5.05
CA GLN A 130 -16.24 16.24 4.96
C GLN A 130 -15.80 16.92 6.25
N TYR A 131 -15.07 18.03 6.11
CA TYR A 131 -14.59 18.80 7.26
C TYR A 131 -15.73 19.54 7.97
N ILE A 132 -15.61 19.68 9.28
CA ILE A 132 -16.55 20.40 10.14
C ILE A 132 -15.92 21.71 10.59
N VAL A 133 -16.72 22.76 10.67
CA VAL A 133 -16.39 24.01 11.37
C VAL A 133 -17.29 24.09 12.60
N TRP A 134 -16.73 23.89 13.79
CA TRP A 134 -17.45 23.97 15.06
C TRP A 134 -17.64 25.43 15.50
N THR A 135 -18.83 25.75 16.02
CA THR A 135 -19.20 27.14 16.39
C THR A 135 -18.31 27.71 17.49
N ASP A 136 -17.99 26.90 18.49
CA ASP A 136 -17.21 27.29 19.69
C ASP A 136 -15.80 26.66 19.70
N GLY A 137 -15.24 26.40 18.51
CA GLY A 137 -13.97 25.69 18.34
C GLY A 137 -14.05 24.19 18.67
N ASP A 138 -12.91 23.50 18.59
CA ASP A 138 -12.84 22.04 18.65
C ASP A 138 -12.67 21.49 20.07
N ALA A 139 -12.09 22.28 20.99
CA ALA A 139 -11.79 21.83 22.35
C ALA A 139 -13.00 21.99 23.28
N ARG A 140 -13.27 20.95 24.07
CA ARG A 140 -14.28 20.94 25.14
C ARG A 140 -13.62 20.48 26.43
N ALA A 141 -14.11 21.00 27.55
CA ALA A 141 -13.67 20.59 28.87
C ALA A 141 -14.89 20.52 29.79
N TYR A 142 -15.01 19.40 30.50
CA TYR A 142 -16.15 19.12 31.36
C TYR A 142 -15.66 18.83 32.77
N THR A 143 -16.37 19.35 33.77
CA THR A 143 -16.05 19.13 35.20
C THR A 143 -17.05 18.22 35.90
N THR A 144 -18.20 17.97 35.27
CA THR A 144 -19.29 17.14 35.80
C THR A 144 -19.82 16.21 34.72
N THR A 145 -20.31 15.04 35.12
CA THR A 145 -20.99 14.09 34.22
C THR A 145 -22.34 14.63 33.74
N GLY A 146 -22.81 14.12 32.60
CA GLY A 146 -24.08 14.54 32.01
C GLY A 146 -24.10 14.32 30.50
N GLU A 147 -24.96 15.06 29.82
CA GLU A 147 -25.04 15.13 28.36
C GLU A 147 -24.80 16.57 27.92
N ASP A 148 -24.14 16.73 26.77
CA ASP A 148 -23.94 18.01 26.11
C ASP A 148 -24.06 17.83 24.58
N SER A 149 -24.10 18.93 23.83
CA SER A 149 -24.04 18.89 22.38
C SER A 149 -23.17 20.02 21.83
N ALA A 150 -22.48 19.74 20.73
CA ALA A 150 -21.75 20.76 19.98
C ALA A 150 -22.42 21.01 18.63
N GLN A 151 -22.47 22.27 18.21
CA GLN A 151 -23.05 22.70 16.95
C GLN A 151 -21.96 23.19 16.00
N GLY A 152 -22.06 22.83 14.72
CA GLY A 152 -21.15 23.24 13.66
C GLY A 152 -21.81 23.23 12.30
N VAL A 153 -21.02 23.41 11.25
CA VAL A 153 -21.45 23.30 9.86
C VAL A 153 -20.43 22.53 9.04
N ILE A 154 -20.87 21.87 7.97
CA ILE A 154 -19.94 21.29 7.00
C ILE A 154 -19.21 22.41 6.27
N LYS A 155 -17.88 22.35 6.27
CA LYS A 155 -16.98 23.39 5.75
C LYS A 155 -17.28 23.71 4.29
N GLY A 156 -17.56 24.99 4.03
CA GLY A 156 -17.91 25.48 2.70
C GLY A 156 -19.40 25.36 2.36
N THR A 157 -20.25 24.98 3.32
CA THR A 157 -21.71 24.88 3.15
C THR A 157 -22.44 25.57 4.31
N THR A 158 -23.77 25.64 4.23
CA THR A 158 -24.64 26.02 5.36
C THR A 158 -25.29 24.81 6.04
N HIS A 159 -24.87 23.59 5.70
CA HIS A 159 -25.49 22.38 6.23
C HIS A 159 -25.07 22.18 7.70
N PRO A 160 -26.03 22.13 8.64
CA PRO A 160 -25.74 22.05 10.06
C PRO A 160 -25.21 20.68 10.46
N VAL A 161 -24.38 20.65 11.50
CA VAL A 161 -23.82 19.46 12.12
C VAL A 161 -24.03 19.55 13.63
N THR A 162 -24.48 18.46 14.24
CA THR A 162 -24.61 18.34 15.70
C THR A 162 -23.84 17.12 16.17
N ALA A 163 -22.99 17.30 17.19
CA ALA A 163 -22.42 16.20 17.97
C ALA A 163 -23.17 16.04 19.28
N HIS A 164 -23.44 14.79 19.66
CA HIS A 164 -23.97 14.43 20.96
C HIS A 164 -22.82 13.90 21.84
N ILE A 165 -22.73 14.43 23.06
CA ILE A 165 -21.58 14.21 23.94
C ILE A 165 -22.09 13.64 25.25
N THR A 166 -21.69 12.42 25.57
CA THR A 166 -21.95 11.80 26.88
C THR A 166 -20.73 11.99 27.78
N ILE A 167 -20.88 12.67 28.92
CA ILE A 167 -19.79 12.90 29.87
C ILE A 167 -19.85 11.90 31.03
N GLN A 168 -18.76 11.15 31.20
CA GLN A 168 -18.62 10.08 32.18
C GLN A 168 -17.52 10.40 33.21
N THR A 169 -17.52 9.68 34.33
CA THR A 169 -16.51 9.84 35.40
C THR A 169 -15.17 9.19 35.09
N GLN A 170 -15.15 8.22 34.16
CA GLN A 170 -13.96 7.43 33.83
C GLN A 170 -13.93 7.17 32.33
N ALA A 171 -12.72 6.99 31.79
CA ALA A 171 -12.53 6.56 30.41
C ALA A 171 -13.15 5.16 30.17
N PRO A 172 -13.53 4.85 28.92
CA PRO A 172 -13.93 3.49 28.55
C PRO A 172 -12.88 2.47 28.97
N ALA A 173 -13.33 1.29 29.38
CA ALA A 173 -12.44 0.19 29.73
C ALA A 173 -11.55 -0.17 28.52
N LEU A 174 -10.28 -0.49 28.80
CA LEU A 174 -9.38 -1.03 27.79
C LEU A 174 -9.84 -2.42 27.37
N SER A 175 -9.56 -2.77 26.13
CA SER A 175 -9.92 -4.05 25.53
C SER A 175 -9.11 -5.20 26.11
N ASP A 176 -9.80 -6.29 26.44
CA ASP A 176 -9.20 -7.57 26.79
C ASP A 176 -8.82 -8.42 25.57
N GLN A 177 -9.10 -7.93 24.35
CA GLN A 177 -8.80 -8.64 23.13
C GLN A 177 -7.28 -8.77 22.92
N LYS A 178 -6.86 -9.99 22.63
CA LYS A 178 -5.46 -10.39 22.48
C LYS A 178 -5.27 -11.14 21.19
N ARG A 179 -4.01 -11.21 20.75
CA ARG A 179 -3.62 -12.09 19.65
C ARG A 179 -3.93 -13.54 20.03
N GLN A 180 -4.59 -14.25 19.15
CA GLN A 180 -4.92 -15.67 19.23
C GLN A 180 -3.82 -16.52 18.60
N VAL A 181 -3.22 -16.03 17.52
CA VAL A 181 -2.11 -16.67 16.80
C VAL A 181 -1.01 -15.66 16.52
N VAL A 182 0.21 -16.12 16.23
CA VAL A 182 1.35 -15.27 15.86
C VAL A 182 1.99 -15.84 14.60
N GLY A 183 2.36 -14.97 13.65
CA GLY A 183 3.05 -15.40 12.44
C GLY A 183 4.44 -15.96 12.76
N GLU A 184 4.83 -17.05 12.08
CA GLU A 184 6.17 -17.60 12.22
C GLU A 184 7.23 -16.58 11.79
N PRO A 185 8.35 -16.43 12.53
CA PRO A 185 9.42 -15.53 12.13
C PRO A 185 9.94 -15.88 10.72
N LEU A 186 10.08 -14.88 9.85
CA LEU A 186 10.50 -15.09 8.46
C LEU A 186 11.82 -15.86 8.34
N LYS A 187 12.73 -15.69 9.31
CA LYS A 187 14.00 -16.44 9.38
C LYS A 187 13.86 -17.95 9.59
N ASN A 188 12.71 -18.41 10.09
CA ASN A 188 12.41 -19.81 10.30
C ASN A 188 11.75 -20.45 9.06
N VAL A 189 11.36 -19.64 8.06
CA VAL A 189 10.67 -20.11 6.86
C VAL A 189 11.59 -19.93 5.65
N ARG A 190 11.81 -21.01 4.88
CA ARG A 190 12.62 -20.99 3.66
C ARG A 190 11.78 -21.48 2.51
N LEU A 191 11.66 -20.68 1.45
CA LEU A 191 11.05 -21.15 0.21
C LEU A 191 11.94 -22.22 -0.43
N ILE A 192 11.31 -23.28 -0.92
CA ILE A 192 11.98 -24.40 -1.60
C ILE A 192 11.32 -24.65 -2.96
N ASP A 193 11.86 -25.61 -3.72
CA ASP A 193 11.41 -25.99 -5.06
C ASP A 193 11.50 -24.85 -6.10
N ASP A 194 11.41 -25.18 -7.39
CA ASP A 194 11.46 -24.20 -8.48
C ASP A 194 10.07 -23.61 -8.76
N THR A 195 9.53 -22.88 -7.78
CA THR A 195 8.22 -22.20 -7.87
C THR A 195 8.36 -20.77 -8.42
N PRO A 196 7.33 -20.19 -9.05
CA PRO A 196 7.34 -18.77 -9.46
C PRO A 196 7.75 -17.80 -8.34
N GLU A 197 7.26 -18.01 -7.11
CA GLU A 197 7.56 -17.21 -5.91
C GLU A 197 9.04 -17.30 -5.55
N LYS A 198 9.61 -18.51 -5.55
CA LYS A 198 11.04 -18.72 -5.30
C LYS A 198 11.89 -18.05 -6.37
N ARG A 199 11.51 -18.18 -7.64
CA ARG A 199 12.21 -17.52 -8.76
C ARG A 199 12.16 -16.00 -8.66
N ALA A 200 11.02 -15.43 -8.25
CA ALA A 200 10.88 -13.99 -7.98
C ALA A 200 11.79 -13.54 -6.84
N GLN A 201 11.82 -14.28 -5.73
CA GLN A 201 12.73 -14.02 -4.60
C GLN A 201 14.20 -14.04 -5.05
N ASP A 202 14.60 -15.05 -5.82
CA ASP A 202 15.99 -15.23 -6.28
C ASP A 202 16.41 -14.13 -7.27
N ARG A 203 15.51 -13.73 -8.18
CA ARG A 203 15.76 -12.58 -9.08
C ARG A 203 16.00 -11.31 -8.28
N ARG A 204 15.15 -11.02 -7.29
CA ARG A 204 15.29 -9.82 -6.47
C ARG A 204 16.56 -9.85 -5.61
N LEU A 205 16.92 -11.00 -5.03
CA LEU A 205 18.20 -11.18 -4.33
C LEU A 205 19.37 -10.84 -5.24
N ARG A 206 19.40 -11.39 -6.47
CA ARG A 206 20.47 -11.08 -7.44
C ARG A 206 20.55 -9.59 -7.75
N PHE A 207 19.41 -8.94 -7.92
CA PHE A 207 19.37 -7.48 -8.13
C PHE A 207 19.97 -6.71 -6.94
N LEU A 208 19.55 -7.00 -5.70
CA LEU A 208 20.06 -6.30 -4.51
C LEU A 208 21.58 -6.43 -4.36
N LEU A 209 22.18 -7.55 -4.76
CA LEU A 209 23.64 -7.73 -4.75
C LEU A 209 24.37 -6.81 -5.74
N THR A 210 23.69 -6.29 -6.76
CA THR A 210 24.26 -5.37 -7.77
C THR A 210 24.09 -3.89 -7.43
N VAL A 211 23.23 -3.56 -6.47
CA VAL A 211 22.92 -2.16 -6.09
C VAL A 211 24.14 -1.50 -5.45
N ASP A 212 24.45 -0.28 -5.91
CA ASP A 212 25.48 0.58 -5.34
C ASP A 212 24.99 1.22 -4.03
N ASP A 213 25.58 0.80 -2.91
CA ASP A 213 25.22 1.30 -1.57
C ASP A 213 25.61 2.77 -1.38
N ASP A 214 26.69 3.22 -2.02
CA ASP A 214 27.13 4.62 -1.90
C ASP A 214 26.20 5.56 -2.68
N GLN A 215 25.64 5.10 -3.81
CA GLN A 215 24.57 5.80 -4.50
C GLN A 215 23.34 5.96 -3.60
N MET A 216 22.92 4.90 -2.90
CA MET A 216 21.80 4.94 -1.94
C MET A 216 22.04 5.90 -0.76
N LEU A 217 23.30 6.24 -0.46
CA LEU A 217 23.69 7.19 0.59
C LEU A 217 23.94 8.61 0.06
N TYR A 218 23.90 8.83 -1.25
CA TYR A 218 24.30 10.09 -1.91
C TYR A 218 23.62 11.31 -1.30
N ASN A 219 22.28 11.33 -1.27
CA ASN A 219 21.53 12.50 -0.80
C ASN A 219 21.68 12.71 0.72
N PHE A 220 21.81 11.64 1.50
CA PHE A 220 22.03 11.71 2.95
C PHE A 220 23.38 12.34 3.28
N ARG A 221 24.45 11.90 2.62
CA ARG A 221 25.79 12.48 2.77
C ARG A 221 25.80 13.94 2.33
N SER A 222 25.22 14.24 1.17
CA SER A 222 25.12 15.62 0.66
C SER A 222 24.40 16.54 1.64
N ALA A 223 23.25 16.13 2.18
CA ALA A 223 22.49 16.95 3.13
C ALA A 223 23.23 17.16 4.47
N ALA A 224 23.98 16.16 4.92
CA ALA A 224 24.81 16.26 6.12
C ALA A 224 26.16 16.96 5.91
N GLY A 225 26.50 17.36 4.67
CA GLY A 225 27.79 17.97 4.34
C GLY A 225 28.98 16.99 4.37
N LEU A 226 28.71 15.70 4.17
CA LEU A 226 29.72 14.63 4.08
C LEU A 226 30.10 14.34 2.63
N ASP A 227 31.27 13.75 2.43
CA ASP A 227 31.75 13.29 1.11
C ASP A 227 30.86 12.17 0.55
N THR A 228 30.40 12.32 -0.70
CA THR A 228 29.59 11.32 -1.41
C THR A 228 30.39 10.12 -1.91
N GLN A 229 31.71 10.08 -1.68
CA GLN A 229 32.62 9.01 -2.12
C GLN A 229 32.68 8.86 -3.65
N GLY A 230 32.36 9.92 -4.38
CA GLY A 230 32.29 9.89 -5.85
C GLY A 230 31.11 9.08 -6.40
N ALA A 231 30.13 8.73 -5.57
CA ALA A 231 28.93 8.02 -6.00
C ALA A 231 28.10 8.84 -7.00
N PRO A 232 27.45 8.18 -7.97
CA PRO A 232 26.52 8.85 -8.87
C PRO A 232 25.32 9.42 -8.09
N ALA A 233 24.68 10.45 -8.64
CA ALA A 233 23.43 10.96 -8.09
C ALA A 233 22.32 9.90 -8.19
N MET A 234 21.36 9.98 -7.27
CA MET A 234 20.14 9.19 -7.33
C MET A 234 19.22 9.64 -8.49
N ILE A 235 18.34 8.74 -8.93
CA ILE A 235 17.42 8.93 -10.07
C ILE A 235 15.95 8.96 -9.61
N GLY A 236 15.02 9.22 -10.53
CA GLY A 236 13.57 9.21 -10.28
C GLY A 236 13.14 10.20 -9.20
N TRP A 237 12.26 9.78 -8.30
CA TRP A 237 11.77 10.60 -7.18
C TRP A 237 12.81 10.76 -6.06
N ASP A 238 13.99 10.14 -6.21
CA ASP A 238 15.14 10.32 -5.33
C ASP A 238 16.21 11.26 -5.91
N THR A 239 15.99 11.90 -7.06
CA THR A 239 16.92 12.90 -7.59
C THR A 239 17.24 14.00 -6.57
N PRO A 240 18.43 14.65 -6.64
CA PRO A 240 18.82 15.68 -5.67
C PRO A 240 17.82 16.85 -5.54
N ASP A 241 17.13 17.17 -6.64
CA ASP A 241 16.13 18.25 -6.69
C ASP A 241 14.73 17.79 -6.27
N SER A 242 14.50 16.48 -6.09
CA SER A 242 13.22 15.94 -5.64
C SER A 242 13.03 16.12 -4.13
N ASN A 243 11.84 16.52 -3.72
CA ASN A 243 11.46 16.65 -2.32
C ASN A 243 11.14 15.32 -1.63
N LEU A 244 10.95 14.22 -2.39
CA LEU A 244 10.73 12.89 -1.81
C LEU A 244 12.01 12.11 -1.52
N ARG A 245 13.17 12.63 -1.95
CA ARG A 245 14.48 11.97 -1.84
C ARG A 245 14.76 11.40 -0.45
N GLY A 246 15.39 10.23 -0.41
CA GLY A 246 15.65 9.41 0.75
C GLY A 246 14.64 8.27 0.97
N HIS A 247 13.48 8.30 0.31
CA HIS A 247 12.45 7.29 0.54
C HIS A 247 12.88 5.91 0.03
N THR A 248 13.53 5.82 -1.13
CA THR A 248 14.00 4.53 -1.68
C THR A 248 15.11 3.93 -0.82
N THR A 249 16.01 4.75 -0.27
CA THR A 249 17.02 4.28 0.69
C THR A 249 16.38 3.64 1.92
N GLY A 250 15.27 4.19 2.41
CA GLY A 250 14.49 3.60 3.50
C GLY A 250 13.93 2.22 3.13
N HIS A 251 13.29 2.11 1.96
CA HIS A 251 12.83 0.82 1.43
C HIS A 251 13.96 -0.18 1.20
N TYR A 252 15.12 0.28 0.74
CA TYR A 252 16.29 -0.56 0.50
C TYR A 252 16.82 -1.17 1.80
N LEU A 253 16.81 -0.43 2.92
CA LEU A 253 17.13 -0.99 4.24
C LEU A 253 16.18 -2.14 4.62
N SER A 254 14.85 -1.92 4.48
CA SER A 254 13.85 -2.97 4.70
C SER A 254 14.07 -4.17 3.78
N ALA A 255 14.34 -3.93 2.50
CA ALA A 255 14.57 -4.97 1.51
C ALA A 255 15.81 -5.82 1.86
N LEU A 256 16.93 -5.21 2.26
CA LEU A 256 18.12 -5.93 2.72
C LEU A 256 17.82 -6.76 3.98
N ALA A 257 17.10 -6.19 4.96
CA ALA A 257 16.74 -6.88 6.19
C ALA A 257 15.81 -8.09 5.94
N LEU A 258 14.76 -7.90 5.14
CA LEU A 258 13.84 -8.95 4.69
C LEU A 258 14.56 -10.03 3.88
N CYS A 259 15.43 -9.63 2.96
CA CYS A 259 16.21 -10.55 2.15
C CYS A 259 17.13 -11.42 3.01
N TYR A 260 17.84 -10.82 3.96
CA TYR A 260 18.66 -11.57 4.92
C TYR A 260 17.81 -12.53 5.75
N ALA A 261 16.68 -12.07 6.29
CA ALA A 261 15.79 -12.96 7.04
C ALA A 261 15.28 -14.12 6.18
N ALA A 262 14.87 -13.89 4.94
CA ALA A 262 14.31 -14.92 4.05
C ALA A 262 15.36 -15.91 3.52
N THR A 263 16.62 -15.50 3.37
CA THR A 263 17.64 -16.29 2.65
C THR A 263 18.85 -16.68 3.48
N GLY A 264 19.17 -15.93 4.53
CA GLY A 264 20.43 -16.06 5.28
C GLY A 264 21.66 -15.57 4.51
N ASN A 265 21.51 -14.80 3.43
CA ASN A 265 22.64 -14.36 2.61
C ASN A 265 23.54 -13.35 3.37
N GLN A 266 24.80 -13.72 3.58
CA GLN A 266 25.74 -12.93 4.37
C GLN A 266 26.17 -11.63 3.69
N ASP A 267 26.27 -11.59 2.36
CA ASP A 267 26.65 -10.37 1.63
C ASP A 267 25.57 -9.31 1.77
N ILE A 268 24.30 -9.70 1.74
CA ILE A 268 23.17 -8.81 2.04
C ILE A 268 23.25 -8.26 3.48
N GLN A 269 23.61 -9.10 4.47
CA GLN A 269 23.81 -8.62 5.84
C GLN A 269 24.96 -7.60 5.94
N ASN A 270 26.03 -7.80 5.17
CA ASN A 270 27.16 -6.88 5.13
C ASN A 270 26.74 -5.53 4.53
N LYS A 271 25.97 -5.54 3.43
CA LYS A 271 25.40 -4.32 2.81
C LYS A 271 24.50 -3.56 3.78
N LEU A 272 23.60 -4.25 4.48
CA LEU A 272 22.75 -3.63 5.51
C LEU A 272 23.57 -3.01 6.64
N THR A 273 24.59 -3.73 7.10
CA THR A 273 25.49 -3.24 8.17
C THR A 273 26.22 -1.98 7.73
N TYR A 274 26.73 -1.96 6.50
CA TYR A 274 27.37 -0.78 5.92
C TYR A 274 26.42 0.42 5.85
N MET A 275 25.23 0.23 5.27
CA MET A 275 24.21 1.28 5.18
C MET A 275 23.87 1.90 6.54
N VAL A 276 23.64 1.06 7.57
CA VAL A 276 23.33 1.53 8.93
C VAL A 276 24.50 2.29 9.56
N GLN A 277 25.74 1.81 9.36
CA GLN A 277 26.93 2.50 9.88
C GLN A 277 27.09 3.89 9.27
N GLU A 278 26.92 4.01 7.95
CA GLU A 278 27.03 5.28 7.23
C GLU A 278 25.90 6.24 7.59
N LEU A 279 24.66 5.76 7.71
CA LEU A 279 23.54 6.57 8.21
C LEU A 279 23.76 7.05 9.67
N GLY A 280 24.43 6.25 10.49
CA GLY A 280 24.86 6.67 11.82
C GLY A 280 25.84 7.85 11.79
N LYS A 281 26.77 7.88 10.82
CA LYS A 281 27.68 9.02 10.60
C LYS A 281 26.91 10.25 10.12
N VAL A 282 25.94 10.07 9.23
CA VAL A 282 25.05 11.15 8.75
C VAL A 282 24.26 11.77 9.92
N GLN A 283 23.61 10.95 10.75
CA GLN A 283 22.86 11.44 11.92
C GLN A 283 23.76 12.19 12.91
N ALA A 284 24.99 11.70 13.14
CA ALA A 284 25.97 12.38 13.97
C ALA A 284 26.41 13.73 13.38
N ALA A 285 26.60 13.82 12.06
CA ALA A 285 26.95 15.06 11.38
C ALA A 285 25.82 16.09 11.45
N PHE A 286 24.57 15.67 11.27
CA PHE A 286 23.40 16.54 11.45
C PHE A 286 23.31 17.15 12.84
N ALA A 287 23.64 16.38 13.90
CA ALA A 287 23.62 16.88 15.27
C ALA A 287 24.61 18.04 15.53
N HIS A 288 25.57 18.27 14.63
CA HIS A 288 26.50 19.40 14.69
C HIS A 288 26.13 20.56 13.76
N GLN A 289 25.11 20.41 12.91
CA GLN A 289 24.66 21.48 12.02
C GLN A 289 23.76 22.48 12.76
N PRO A 290 23.96 23.80 12.58
CA PRO A 290 23.07 24.81 13.16
C PRO A 290 21.62 24.66 12.66
N GLY A 291 20.66 24.68 13.59
CA GLY A 291 19.23 24.63 13.27
C GLY A 291 18.64 23.22 13.14
N ILE A 292 19.46 22.17 13.27
CA ILE A 292 18.99 20.78 13.27
C ILE A 292 18.85 20.26 14.70
N HIS A 293 17.73 19.60 15.00
CA HIS A 293 17.44 19.08 16.33
C HIS A 293 17.98 17.66 16.51
N PRO A 294 18.34 17.27 17.77
CA PRO A 294 18.90 15.94 18.04
C PRO A 294 17.99 14.79 17.57
N GLY A 295 18.61 13.76 17.00
CA GLY A 295 17.93 12.55 16.52
C GLY A 295 17.45 12.61 15.07
N PHE A 296 17.48 13.80 14.43
CA PHE A 296 17.07 13.97 13.05
C PHE A 296 17.94 13.17 12.06
N LEU A 297 17.30 12.51 11.10
CA LEU A 297 17.95 11.84 9.98
C LEU A 297 17.02 11.87 8.76
N SER A 298 17.50 12.42 7.65
CA SER A 298 16.84 12.40 6.34
C SER A 298 17.85 12.68 5.23
N ALA A 299 17.42 12.59 3.97
CA ALA A 299 18.18 12.99 2.79
C ALA A 299 18.09 14.51 2.48
N TYR A 300 17.57 15.27 3.44
CA TYR A 300 17.39 16.72 3.44
C TYR A 300 17.32 17.24 4.89
N ASP A 301 17.33 18.56 5.09
CA ASP A 301 17.24 19.20 6.40
C ASP A 301 15.79 19.29 6.94
N GLU A 302 15.57 19.97 8.07
CA GLU A 302 14.24 20.07 8.69
C GLU A 302 13.24 20.99 7.94
N THR A 303 13.66 21.67 6.86
CA THR A 303 12.87 22.74 6.22
C THR A 303 11.50 22.26 5.72
N GLN A 304 11.40 21.04 5.18
CA GLN A 304 10.10 20.53 4.70
C GLN A 304 9.10 20.32 5.86
N PHE A 305 9.58 19.96 7.04
CA PHE A 305 8.76 19.82 8.23
C PHE A 305 8.29 21.18 8.74
N ASP A 306 9.18 22.19 8.75
CA ASP A 306 8.83 23.57 9.12
C ASP A 306 7.76 24.15 8.19
N LEU A 307 7.82 23.82 6.90
CA LEU A 307 6.86 24.24 5.89
C LEU A 307 5.52 23.50 6.00
N LEU A 308 5.54 22.21 6.35
CA LEU A 308 4.32 21.43 6.60
C LEU A 308 3.54 21.97 7.79
N GLU A 309 4.24 22.36 8.86
CA GLU A 309 3.64 22.98 10.04
C GLU A 309 2.97 24.34 9.72
N GLN A 310 3.37 24.96 8.61
CA GLN A 310 2.75 26.17 8.05
C GLN A 310 1.71 25.87 6.96
N TYR A 311 1.30 24.61 6.81
CA TYR A 311 0.33 24.13 5.82
C TYR A 311 0.74 24.39 4.37
N THR A 312 2.05 24.33 4.07
CA THR A 312 2.53 24.45 2.69
C THR A 312 2.04 23.26 1.86
N PRO A 313 1.31 23.48 0.74
CA PRO A 313 0.79 22.38 -0.07
C PRO A 313 1.84 21.78 -1.00
N TYR A 314 1.54 20.58 -1.50
CA TYR A 314 2.22 19.97 -2.65
C TYR A 314 2.04 20.85 -3.91
N PRO A 315 3.03 20.95 -4.82
CA PRO A 315 4.33 20.25 -4.84
C PRO A 315 5.48 20.98 -4.16
N LYS A 316 5.25 22.12 -3.49
CA LYS A 316 6.34 22.90 -2.87
C LYS A 316 7.08 22.10 -1.79
N ILE A 317 6.37 21.21 -1.10
CA ILE A 317 6.93 20.13 -0.28
C ILE A 317 6.32 18.79 -0.73
N TRP A 318 6.94 17.67 -0.38
CA TRP A 318 6.43 16.36 -0.74
C TRP A 318 6.58 15.37 0.42
N ALA A 319 5.45 15.06 1.07
CA ALA A 319 5.29 13.98 2.05
C ALA A 319 6.49 13.75 3.01
N PRO A 320 6.95 14.77 3.78
CA PRO A 320 8.18 14.65 4.54
C PRO A 320 8.15 13.55 5.61
N TYR A 321 6.97 13.29 6.20
CA TYR A 321 6.80 12.19 7.16
C TYR A 321 6.68 10.81 6.50
N TYR A 322 6.24 10.72 5.23
CA TYR A 322 6.30 9.47 4.46
C TYR A 322 7.75 9.02 4.25
N THR A 323 8.63 9.93 3.84
CA THR A 323 10.05 9.64 3.64
C THR A 323 10.71 9.24 4.96
N LEU A 324 10.45 10.00 6.03
CA LEU A 324 10.95 9.66 7.37
C LEU A 324 10.46 8.29 7.85
N HIS A 325 9.20 7.94 7.54
CA HIS A 325 8.65 6.61 7.81
C HIS A 325 9.47 5.51 7.13
N LYS A 326 9.81 5.62 5.84
CA LYS A 326 10.58 4.57 5.15
C LYS A 326 11.94 4.35 5.79
N ILE A 327 12.61 5.44 6.17
CA ILE A 327 13.90 5.38 6.87
C ILE A 327 13.73 4.70 8.23
N LEU A 328 12.74 5.11 9.01
CA LEU A 328 12.47 4.55 10.33
C LEU A 328 12.11 3.07 10.26
N ALA A 329 11.23 2.68 9.34
CA ALA A 329 10.83 1.29 9.12
C ALA A 329 12.03 0.42 8.73
N GLY A 330 12.86 0.86 7.79
CA GLY A 330 14.08 0.15 7.39
C GLY A 330 15.10 -0.05 8.52
N LEU A 331 15.23 0.92 9.42
CA LEU A 331 16.09 0.79 10.60
C LEU A 331 15.50 -0.18 11.64
N ILE A 332 14.18 -0.15 11.85
CA ILE A 332 13.49 -1.11 12.72
C ILE A 332 13.65 -2.53 12.16
N ASP A 333 13.41 -2.73 10.87
CA ASP A 333 13.59 -4.02 10.19
C ASP A 333 15.04 -4.50 10.31
N GLY A 334 16.02 -3.61 10.14
CA GLY A 334 17.44 -3.94 10.32
C GLY A 334 17.77 -4.45 11.73
N TYR A 335 17.06 -4.00 12.76
CA TYR A 335 17.16 -4.55 14.10
C TYR A 335 16.40 -5.87 14.24
N GLU A 336 15.11 -5.90 13.91
CA GLU A 336 14.23 -7.05 14.19
C GLU A 336 14.59 -8.29 13.37
N LEU A 337 15.00 -8.09 12.12
CA LEU A 337 15.25 -9.17 11.15
C LEU A 337 16.73 -9.54 11.04
N ALA A 338 17.65 -8.57 11.26
CA ALA A 338 19.09 -8.79 11.12
C ALA A 338 19.91 -8.58 12.40
N GLY A 339 19.28 -8.17 13.52
CA GLY A 339 19.94 -8.01 14.82
C GLY A 339 20.84 -6.79 14.95
N ASN A 340 20.73 -5.80 14.06
CA ASN A 340 21.62 -4.63 14.05
C ASN A 340 21.26 -3.64 15.18
N GLN A 341 22.06 -3.63 16.25
CA GLN A 341 21.85 -2.77 17.42
C GLN A 341 22.01 -1.27 17.13
N GLN A 342 22.88 -0.90 16.18
CA GLN A 342 23.05 0.50 15.79
C GLN A 342 21.79 1.01 15.08
N ALA A 343 21.13 0.16 14.28
CA ALA A 343 19.88 0.51 13.62
C ALA A 343 18.79 0.90 14.64
N LEU A 344 18.63 0.14 15.73
CA LEU A 344 17.71 0.48 16.82
C LEU A 344 18.08 1.80 17.51
N THR A 345 19.37 2.08 17.68
CA THR A 345 19.83 3.34 18.29
C THR A 345 19.44 4.53 17.43
N ILE A 346 19.69 4.46 16.11
CA ILE A 346 19.34 5.52 15.16
C ILE A 346 17.81 5.71 15.10
N ALA A 347 17.06 4.61 15.00
CA ALA A 347 15.61 4.60 14.99
C ALA A 347 15.01 5.25 16.26
N THR A 348 15.59 4.95 17.43
CA THR A 348 15.20 5.57 18.71
C THR A 348 15.40 7.08 18.68
N GLY A 349 16.52 7.55 18.14
CA GLY A 349 16.77 8.98 17.95
C GLY A 349 15.72 9.66 17.06
N ILE A 350 15.36 9.03 15.94
CA ILE A 350 14.30 9.54 15.04
C ILE A 350 12.96 9.60 15.79
N GLY A 351 12.56 8.54 16.49
CA GLY A 351 11.30 8.50 17.22
C GLY A 351 11.20 9.59 18.29
N GLN A 352 12.29 9.84 19.02
CA GLN A 352 12.38 10.91 20.01
C GLN A 352 12.35 12.30 19.37
N TRP A 353 12.99 12.48 18.21
CA TRP A 353 12.88 13.71 17.43
C TRP A 353 11.44 13.99 17.02
N VAL A 354 10.71 12.98 16.51
CA VAL A 354 9.29 13.11 16.13
C VAL A 354 8.44 13.52 17.34
N TYR A 355 8.61 12.85 18.49
CA TYR A 355 7.90 13.19 19.72
C TYR A 355 8.14 14.65 20.14
N ASN A 356 9.41 15.06 20.22
CA ASN A 356 9.79 16.39 20.69
C ASN A 356 9.31 17.51 19.77
N ARG A 357 9.19 17.22 18.47
CA ARG A 357 8.72 18.16 17.46
C ARG A 357 7.19 18.27 17.47
N LEU A 358 6.48 17.16 17.28
CA LEU A 358 5.02 17.15 17.20
C LEU A 358 4.33 17.45 18.53
N GLY A 359 4.95 17.12 19.65
CA GLY A 359 4.43 17.42 20.99
C GLY A 359 4.31 18.91 21.31
N LYS A 360 4.86 19.80 20.46
CA LYS A 360 4.72 21.26 20.59
C LYS A 360 3.52 21.83 19.81
N LEU A 361 2.91 21.04 18.93
CA LEU A 361 1.82 21.48 18.06
C LEU A 361 0.47 21.25 18.74
N SER A 362 -0.53 22.07 18.39
CA SER A 362 -1.89 21.85 18.87
C SER A 362 -2.53 20.64 18.18
N VAL A 363 -3.50 19.99 18.82
CA VAL A 363 -4.28 18.90 18.22
C VAL A 363 -4.97 19.36 16.93
N GLU A 364 -5.45 20.60 16.90
CA GLU A 364 -6.07 21.21 15.71
C GLU A 364 -5.07 21.29 14.54
N GLN A 365 -3.84 21.70 14.83
CA GLN A 365 -2.79 21.82 13.82
C GLN A 365 -2.37 20.46 13.28
N LEU A 366 -2.16 19.48 14.16
CA LEU A 366 -1.82 18.10 13.77
C LEU A 366 -2.86 17.50 12.84
N LYS A 367 -4.13 17.48 13.25
CA LYS A 367 -5.23 16.91 12.45
C LYS A 367 -5.37 17.59 11.09
N LYS A 368 -5.18 18.92 11.03
CA LYS A 368 -5.18 19.66 9.77
C LYS A 368 -4.02 19.30 8.86
N MET A 369 -2.80 19.12 9.39
CA MET A 369 -1.64 18.69 8.60
C MET A 369 -1.90 17.34 7.91
N TRP A 370 -2.42 16.36 8.65
CA TRP A 370 -2.66 15.00 8.16
C TRP A 370 -3.80 14.89 7.14
N GLY A 371 -4.72 15.85 7.16
CA GLY A 371 -5.77 15.96 6.15
C GLY A 371 -5.32 16.53 4.80
N MET A 372 -4.09 17.05 4.69
CA MET A 372 -3.59 17.64 3.44
C MET A 372 -3.23 16.58 2.40
N TYR A 373 -3.66 16.80 1.16
CA TYR A 373 -3.32 15.93 0.03
C TYR A 373 -1.81 15.92 -0.25
N ILE A 374 -1.21 14.73 -0.26
CA ILE A 374 0.23 14.42 -0.45
C ILE A 374 1.19 15.09 0.56
N ALA A 375 1.12 16.41 0.76
CA ALA A 375 1.97 17.10 1.72
C ALA A 375 1.79 16.56 3.15
N GLY A 376 0.55 16.20 3.52
CA GLY A 376 0.20 15.59 4.79
C GLY A 376 0.39 14.09 4.87
N GLU A 377 0.85 13.45 3.79
CA GLU A 377 1.08 12.01 3.79
C GLU A 377 2.25 11.65 4.72
N PHE A 378 1.99 10.71 5.63
CA PHE A 378 2.95 10.23 6.61
C PHE A 378 3.22 8.73 6.53
N GLY A 379 2.67 8.05 5.52
CA GLY A 379 2.69 6.60 5.41
C GLY A 379 2.26 5.91 6.71
N GLY A 380 3.02 4.92 7.16
CA GLY A 380 2.81 4.18 8.40
C GLY A 380 3.73 4.65 9.54
N ILE A 381 4.11 5.93 9.64
CA ILE A 381 5.01 6.34 10.73
C ILE A 381 4.43 6.06 12.12
N ASN A 382 3.10 6.16 12.25
CA ASN A 382 2.37 5.81 13.47
C ASN A 382 2.55 4.33 13.85
N GLU A 383 2.60 3.46 12.84
CA GLU A 383 2.94 2.05 12.98
C GLU A 383 4.37 1.86 13.50
N SER A 384 5.35 2.49 12.86
CA SER A 384 6.77 2.36 13.20
C SER A 384 7.06 2.90 14.61
N LEU A 385 6.42 3.99 15.02
CA LEU A 385 6.55 4.55 16.37
C LEU A 385 5.96 3.61 17.43
N ALA A 386 4.81 2.98 17.14
CA ALA A 386 4.23 1.98 18.02
C ALA A 386 5.10 0.71 18.13
N GLU A 387 5.73 0.26 17.04
CA GLU A 387 6.68 -0.86 17.11
C GLU A 387 7.95 -0.47 17.86
N LEU A 388 8.48 0.73 17.66
CA LEU A 388 9.64 1.23 18.38
C LEU A 388 9.37 1.36 19.90
N TYR A 389 8.14 1.72 20.31
CA TYR A 389 7.71 1.59 21.70
C TYR A 389 7.83 0.16 22.21
N ALA A 390 7.46 -0.84 21.40
CA ALA A 390 7.58 -2.24 21.78
C ALA A 390 9.01 -2.65 22.08
N LEU A 391 9.96 -2.16 21.27
CA LEU A 391 11.38 -2.46 21.34
C LEU A 391 12.08 -1.73 22.49
N THR A 392 11.73 -0.47 22.74
CA THR A 392 12.45 0.40 23.69
C THR A 392 11.74 0.58 25.03
N LYS A 393 10.42 0.36 25.06
CA LYS A 393 9.51 0.69 26.16
C LYS A 393 9.45 2.19 26.51
N ASP A 394 9.90 3.08 25.63
CA ASP A 394 9.80 4.54 25.82
C ASP A 394 8.36 5.03 25.55
N PRO A 395 7.57 5.43 26.58
CA PRO A 395 6.15 5.77 26.43
C PRO A 395 5.91 7.02 25.55
N HIS A 396 6.93 7.86 25.36
CA HIS A 396 6.84 9.01 24.47
C HIS A 396 6.59 8.58 23.02
N LEU A 397 7.09 7.41 22.61
CA LEU A 397 6.92 6.90 21.25
C LEU A 397 5.48 6.47 20.96
N LEU A 398 4.79 5.85 21.93
CA LEU A 398 3.37 5.53 21.78
C LEU A 398 2.51 6.80 21.78
N THR A 399 2.92 7.84 22.53
CA THR A 399 2.30 9.16 22.45
C THR A 399 2.51 9.79 21.07
N ALA A 400 3.73 9.75 20.54
CA ALA A 400 4.07 10.26 19.22
C ALA A 400 3.29 9.54 18.11
N ALA A 401 3.10 8.22 18.21
CA ALA A 401 2.28 7.47 17.26
C ALA A 401 0.84 8.02 17.16
N ARG A 402 0.25 8.44 18.28
CA ARG A 402 -1.10 9.02 18.33
C ARG A 402 -1.19 10.48 17.85
N HIS A 403 -0.06 11.19 17.74
CA HIS A 403 -0.07 12.53 17.13
C HIS A 403 -0.43 12.49 15.63
N PHE A 404 -0.42 11.31 15.02
CA PHE A 404 -0.80 11.07 13.62
C PHE A 404 -2.27 10.62 13.43
N ASP A 405 -3.11 10.69 14.46
CA ASP A 405 -4.55 10.43 14.31
C ASP A 405 -5.15 11.39 13.26
N ASN A 406 -5.75 10.84 12.20
CA ASN A 406 -6.29 11.57 11.06
C ASN A 406 -7.81 11.41 10.98
N ASP A 407 -8.55 12.41 11.46
CA ASP A 407 -10.01 12.36 11.53
C ASP A 407 -10.70 12.18 10.16
N ARG A 408 -10.07 12.62 9.06
CA ARG A 408 -10.64 12.46 7.70
C ARG A 408 -10.79 10.98 7.33
N LEU A 409 -9.95 10.12 7.89
CA LEU A 409 -10.00 8.68 7.71
C LEU A 409 -10.65 7.97 8.92
N PHE A 410 -10.12 8.21 10.12
CA PHE A 410 -10.47 7.42 11.31
C PHE A 410 -11.89 7.68 11.78
N PHE A 411 -12.37 8.92 11.74
CA PHE A 411 -13.69 9.23 12.29
C PHE A 411 -14.84 8.61 11.47
N PRO A 412 -14.85 8.65 10.11
CA PRO A 412 -15.79 7.86 9.32
C PRO A 412 -15.78 6.34 9.65
N MET A 413 -14.60 5.77 9.92
CA MET A 413 -14.48 4.36 10.30
C MET A 413 -15.06 4.09 11.70
N GLU A 414 -14.90 5.02 12.64
CA GLU A 414 -15.58 4.99 13.95
C GLU A 414 -17.11 5.10 13.78
N GLN A 415 -17.59 5.89 12.83
CA GLN A 415 -19.01 5.97 12.44
C GLN A 415 -19.53 4.73 11.69
N LYS A 416 -18.64 3.76 11.37
CA LYS A 416 -18.93 2.58 10.54
C LYS A 416 -19.50 2.95 9.17
N VAL A 417 -18.91 3.96 8.55
CA VAL A 417 -19.25 4.42 7.19
C VAL A 417 -18.04 4.28 6.29
N ASP A 418 -18.24 3.62 5.14
CA ASP A 418 -17.27 3.58 4.07
C ASP A 418 -17.26 4.89 3.29
N ALA A 419 -16.59 5.90 3.85
CA ALA A 419 -16.34 7.17 3.21
C ALA A 419 -14.95 7.20 2.55
N LEU A 420 -14.51 6.08 1.95
CA LEU A 420 -13.22 6.00 1.29
C LEU A 420 -13.21 6.66 -0.09
N GLY A 421 -14.37 6.77 -0.75
CA GLY A 421 -14.45 7.38 -2.07
C GLY A 421 -13.84 8.78 -2.07
N SER A 422 -12.88 9.02 -2.97
CA SER A 422 -12.00 10.21 -3.08
C SER A 422 -10.75 10.25 -2.18
N LEU A 423 -10.47 9.23 -1.37
CA LEU A 423 -9.22 9.13 -0.61
C LEU A 423 -8.15 8.41 -1.41
N HIS A 424 -6.90 8.90 -1.34
CA HIS A 424 -5.76 8.22 -1.94
C HIS A 424 -5.51 6.90 -1.19
N ALA A 425 -5.53 5.78 -1.91
CA ALA A 425 -5.53 4.46 -1.30
C ALA A 425 -4.27 4.21 -0.45
N ASN A 426 -3.11 4.26 -1.09
CA ASN A 426 -1.84 3.99 -0.41
C ASN A 426 -1.42 5.05 0.63
N GLN A 427 -1.89 6.29 0.53
CA GLN A 427 -1.72 7.28 1.60
C GLN A 427 -2.42 6.85 2.90
N HIS A 428 -3.57 6.18 2.81
CA HIS A 428 -4.45 5.92 3.96
C HIS A 428 -4.35 4.49 4.52
N ILE A 429 -4.12 3.46 3.70
CA ILE A 429 -3.99 2.06 4.19
C ILE A 429 -2.91 1.91 5.29
N PRO A 430 -1.69 2.47 5.15
CA PRO A 430 -0.66 2.38 6.18
C PRO A 430 -1.07 3.04 7.52
N GLN A 431 -1.90 4.08 7.48
CA GLN A 431 -2.39 4.75 8.69
C GLN A 431 -3.26 3.79 9.51
N VAL A 432 -4.07 2.98 8.82
CA VAL A 432 -4.92 1.94 9.42
C VAL A 432 -4.08 0.79 9.98
N VAL A 433 -3.01 0.39 9.28
CA VAL A 433 -2.02 -0.56 9.81
C VAL A 433 -1.42 -0.02 11.12
N GLY A 434 -1.10 1.27 11.16
CA GLY A 434 -0.63 1.95 12.36
C GLY A 434 -1.67 2.02 13.48
N ALA A 435 -2.95 2.22 13.18
CA ALA A 435 -4.03 2.14 14.17
C ALA A 435 -4.02 0.77 14.87
N LEU A 436 -3.99 -0.34 14.12
CA LEU A 436 -3.92 -1.67 14.69
C LEU A 436 -2.66 -1.90 15.54
N ASN A 437 -1.52 -1.31 15.15
CA ASN A 437 -0.30 -1.37 15.95
C ASN A 437 -0.38 -0.53 17.24
N ILE A 438 -1.05 0.62 17.21
CA ILE A 438 -1.35 1.40 18.42
C ILE A 438 -2.27 0.59 19.34
N PHE A 439 -3.30 -0.08 18.78
CA PHE A 439 -4.18 -0.97 19.55
C PHE A 439 -3.38 -2.04 20.31
N ARG A 440 -2.43 -2.69 19.64
CA ARG A 440 -1.60 -3.77 20.20
C ARG A 440 -0.95 -3.43 21.54
N TYR A 441 -0.60 -2.16 21.75
CA TYR A 441 0.10 -1.70 22.96
C TYR A 441 -0.76 -0.81 23.87
N SER A 442 -1.77 -0.14 23.31
CA SER A 442 -2.65 0.74 24.07
C SER A 442 -3.89 0.06 24.62
N HIS A 443 -4.33 -1.03 23.99
CA HIS A 443 -5.61 -1.69 24.24
C HIS A 443 -6.84 -0.77 24.10
N VAL A 444 -6.72 0.38 23.41
CA VAL A 444 -7.86 1.28 23.17
C VAL A 444 -8.67 0.76 21.99
N GLN A 445 -9.88 0.24 22.27
CA GLN A 445 -10.70 -0.53 21.33
C GLN A 445 -10.94 0.17 19.97
N LYS A 446 -11.12 1.49 19.95
CA LYS A 446 -11.41 2.25 18.72
C LYS A 446 -10.44 1.93 17.58
N TYR A 447 -9.15 1.74 17.89
CA TYR A 447 -8.12 1.50 16.89
C TYR A 447 -8.23 0.12 16.24
N TYR A 448 -8.65 -0.91 17.00
CA TYR A 448 -8.98 -2.21 16.42
C TYR A 448 -10.23 -2.09 15.54
N ASP A 449 -11.26 -1.42 16.02
CA ASP A 449 -12.54 -1.26 15.32
C ASP A 449 -12.41 -0.50 14.00
N ILE A 450 -11.51 0.48 13.93
CA ILE A 450 -11.13 1.18 12.70
C ILE A 450 -10.49 0.20 11.71
N ALA A 451 -9.48 -0.55 12.16
CA ALA A 451 -8.73 -1.47 11.32
C ALA A 451 -9.58 -2.62 10.78
N ASP A 452 -10.41 -3.22 11.64
CA ASP A 452 -11.31 -4.28 11.29
C ASP A 452 -12.39 -3.82 10.30
N PHE A 453 -13.04 -2.68 10.56
CA PHE A 453 -14.06 -2.14 9.66
C PHE A 453 -13.48 -1.75 8.29
N PHE A 454 -12.35 -1.05 8.28
CA PHE A 454 -11.66 -0.66 7.04
C PHE A 454 -11.34 -1.88 6.17
N TRP A 455 -10.75 -2.92 6.76
CA TRP A 455 -10.39 -4.13 6.02
C TRP A 455 -11.62 -4.79 5.39
N HIS A 456 -12.70 -4.97 6.15
CA HIS A 456 -13.94 -5.58 5.64
C HIS A 456 -14.64 -4.75 4.56
N ARG A 457 -14.44 -3.42 4.52
CA ARG A 457 -14.98 -2.56 3.46
C ARG A 457 -14.14 -2.59 2.21
N VAL A 458 -12.82 -2.46 2.33
CA VAL A 458 -11.93 -2.52 1.16
C VAL A 458 -12.08 -3.83 0.41
N ILE A 459 -12.02 -4.99 1.09
CA ILE A 459 -12.10 -6.29 0.41
C ILE A 459 -13.47 -6.60 -0.20
N ALA A 460 -14.53 -5.97 0.30
CA ALA A 460 -15.88 -6.25 -0.16
C ALA A 460 -16.23 -5.37 -1.36
N ASP A 461 -15.86 -4.09 -1.29
CA ASP A 461 -16.45 -3.08 -2.17
C ASP A 461 -15.41 -2.39 -3.08
N HIS A 462 -14.09 -2.58 -2.84
CA HIS A 462 -13.02 -1.78 -3.49
C HIS A 462 -11.92 -2.61 -4.18
N ILE A 463 -12.00 -3.94 -4.25
CA ILE A 463 -10.95 -4.77 -4.86
C ILE A 463 -11.28 -5.23 -6.28
N TYR A 464 -10.26 -5.28 -7.14
CA TYR A 464 -10.29 -6.03 -8.39
C TYR A 464 -10.19 -7.54 -8.12
N SER A 465 -10.46 -8.37 -9.13
CA SER A 465 -10.52 -9.83 -9.02
C SER A 465 -9.23 -10.45 -8.49
N PHE A 466 -8.09 -9.82 -8.77
CA PHE A 466 -6.75 -10.24 -8.33
C PHE A 466 -6.33 -9.68 -6.96
N GLY A 467 -7.22 -8.96 -6.26
CA GLY A 467 -7.04 -8.51 -4.87
C GLY A 467 -6.45 -7.10 -4.70
N GLY A 468 -6.00 -6.47 -5.79
CA GLY A 468 -5.57 -5.07 -5.79
C GLY A 468 -6.73 -4.08 -5.66
N THR A 469 -6.44 -2.82 -5.35
CA THR A 469 -7.45 -1.76 -5.17
C THR A 469 -6.96 -0.41 -5.68
N GLY A 470 -7.92 0.46 -6.01
CA GLY A 470 -7.69 1.82 -6.46
C GLY A 470 -7.52 1.97 -7.97
N ASP A 471 -7.83 3.15 -8.47
CA ASP A 471 -7.61 3.55 -9.86
C ASP A 471 -7.08 5.00 -9.87
N GLY A 472 -5.99 5.23 -10.59
CA GLY A 472 -5.23 6.47 -10.49
C GLY A 472 -4.78 6.80 -9.07
N GLU A 473 -4.46 5.77 -8.27
CA GLU A 473 -4.07 5.82 -6.85
C GLU A 473 -5.21 6.11 -5.85
N MET A 474 -6.44 6.29 -6.34
CA MET A 474 -7.58 6.71 -5.54
C MET A 474 -8.54 5.56 -5.25
N PHE A 475 -9.10 5.53 -4.05
CA PHE A 475 -10.36 4.83 -3.80
C PHE A 475 -11.50 5.58 -4.51
N HIS A 476 -12.37 4.81 -5.15
CA HIS A 476 -13.62 5.31 -5.74
C HIS A 476 -14.80 4.96 -4.85
N GLN A 477 -16.02 5.23 -5.30
CA GLN A 477 -17.21 4.86 -4.52
C GLN A 477 -17.30 3.33 -4.38
N PRO A 478 -17.87 2.82 -3.27
CA PRO A 478 -18.08 1.39 -3.06
C PRO A 478 -18.79 0.74 -4.26
N ASP A 479 -18.42 -0.49 -4.61
CA ASP A 479 -18.99 -1.28 -5.69
C ASP A 479 -18.76 -0.73 -7.11
N HIS A 480 -17.94 0.31 -7.29
CA HIS A 480 -17.60 0.85 -8.61
C HIS A 480 -16.25 0.27 -9.09
N ILE A 481 -16.25 -0.95 -9.63
CA ILE A 481 -15.02 -1.61 -10.11
C ILE A 481 -15.00 -1.69 -11.63
N GLY A 482 -16.09 -2.17 -12.25
CA GLY A 482 -16.25 -2.35 -13.68
C GLY A 482 -16.25 -1.04 -14.47
N VAL A 483 -16.72 0.05 -13.86
CA VAL A 483 -16.63 1.41 -14.44
C VAL A 483 -15.22 1.99 -14.43
N HIS A 484 -14.31 1.47 -13.58
CA HIS A 484 -12.94 1.94 -13.39
C HIS A 484 -11.88 0.95 -13.91
N LEU A 485 -12.26 0.02 -14.80
CA LEU A 485 -11.27 -0.81 -15.50
C LEU A 485 -10.51 0.05 -16.52
N ASP A 486 -9.22 0.30 -16.24
CA ASP A 486 -8.37 1.22 -16.99
C ASP A 486 -6.87 0.85 -16.88
N GLU A 487 -6.00 1.68 -17.46
CA GLU A 487 -4.54 1.54 -17.46
C GLU A 487 -3.88 1.77 -16.09
N ASN A 488 -4.47 2.61 -15.24
CA ASN A 488 -3.89 3.04 -13.95
C ASN A 488 -4.53 2.31 -12.75
N THR A 489 -5.00 1.08 -12.97
CA THR A 489 -5.63 0.30 -11.92
C THR A 489 -4.63 -0.35 -10.99
N ALA A 490 -5.03 -0.49 -9.73
CA ALA A 490 -4.36 -1.28 -8.71
C ALA A 490 -2.87 -0.93 -8.52
N GLU A 491 -2.61 0.16 -7.81
CA GLU A 491 -1.25 0.47 -7.32
C GLU A 491 -0.72 -0.68 -6.44
N THR A 492 0.50 -1.16 -6.72
CA THR A 492 1.11 -2.28 -6.00
C THR A 492 1.27 -2.02 -4.50
N CYS A 493 1.61 -0.79 -4.11
CA CYS A 493 1.79 -0.42 -2.69
C CYS A 493 0.51 -0.61 -1.87
N ALA A 494 -0.66 -0.35 -2.45
CA ALA A 494 -1.94 -0.54 -1.76
C ALA A 494 -2.13 -2.01 -1.37
N SER A 495 -1.75 -2.93 -2.26
CA SER A 495 -1.82 -4.38 -2.01
C SER A 495 -0.82 -4.84 -0.96
N TYR A 496 0.43 -4.34 -1.02
CA TYR A 496 1.43 -4.61 0.02
C TYR A 496 0.91 -4.23 1.42
N ASN A 497 0.31 -3.05 1.56
CA ASN A 497 -0.17 -2.56 2.85
C ASN A 497 -1.46 -3.27 3.28
N MET A 498 -2.36 -3.62 2.36
CA MET A 498 -3.53 -4.44 2.66
C MET A 498 -3.14 -5.84 3.14
N LEU A 499 -2.11 -6.47 2.56
CA LEU A 499 -1.59 -7.74 3.05
C LEU A 499 -1.00 -7.62 4.45
N LYS A 500 -0.25 -6.55 4.73
CA LYS A 500 0.27 -6.24 6.06
C LYS A 500 -0.85 -6.09 7.10
N LEU A 501 -1.92 -5.36 6.76
CA LEU A 501 -3.13 -5.24 7.59
C LEU A 501 -3.80 -6.59 7.82
N THR A 502 -4.01 -7.35 6.75
CA THR A 502 -4.67 -8.67 6.76
C THR A 502 -3.96 -9.64 7.70
N LYS A 503 -2.63 -9.75 7.57
CA LYS A 503 -1.79 -10.60 8.44
C LYS A 503 -1.98 -10.25 9.91
N ARG A 504 -1.96 -8.96 10.25
CA ARG A 504 -2.08 -8.51 11.64
C ARG A 504 -3.48 -8.70 12.21
N LEU A 505 -4.53 -8.45 11.42
CA LEU A 505 -5.90 -8.76 11.84
C LEU A 505 -6.10 -10.25 12.06
N TYR A 506 -5.47 -11.10 11.25
CA TYR A 506 -5.51 -12.55 11.42
C TYR A 506 -4.90 -12.99 12.76
N GLU A 507 -3.86 -12.33 13.26
CA GLU A 507 -3.31 -12.60 14.60
C GLU A 507 -4.36 -12.43 15.71
N TYR A 508 -5.34 -11.55 15.56
CA TYR A 508 -6.41 -11.31 16.53
C TYR A 508 -7.68 -12.12 16.26
N ALA A 509 -8.00 -12.35 14.98
CA ALA A 509 -9.18 -13.06 14.51
C ALA A 509 -8.78 -14.00 13.37
N PRO A 510 -8.37 -15.25 13.67
CA PRO A 510 -7.81 -16.19 12.70
C PRO A 510 -8.90 -16.84 11.82
N THR A 511 -9.56 -16.03 11.00
CA THR A 511 -10.64 -16.44 10.09
C THR A 511 -10.11 -16.68 8.68
N VAL A 512 -10.72 -17.63 7.97
CA VAL A 512 -10.24 -18.09 6.64
C VAL A 512 -10.32 -17.03 5.55
N ASP A 513 -11.32 -16.15 5.59
CA ASP A 513 -11.51 -15.02 4.66
C ASP A 513 -10.26 -14.13 4.55
N LYS A 514 -9.56 -13.92 5.66
CA LYS A 514 -8.30 -13.16 5.68
C LYS A 514 -7.22 -13.87 4.87
N MET A 515 -7.09 -15.18 5.04
CA MET A 515 -6.07 -15.97 4.34
C MET A 515 -6.47 -16.28 2.89
N ASP A 516 -7.76 -16.31 2.57
CA ASP A 516 -8.27 -16.37 1.21
C ASP A 516 -7.94 -15.08 0.43
N TYR A 517 -8.17 -13.92 1.04
CA TYR A 517 -7.74 -12.64 0.47
C TYR A 517 -6.21 -12.55 0.35
N TYR A 518 -5.48 -13.02 1.37
CA TYR A 518 -4.02 -13.00 1.36
C TYR A 518 -3.45 -13.87 0.22
N GLU A 519 -3.94 -15.10 0.06
CA GLU A 519 -3.56 -16.00 -1.04
C GLU A 519 -3.87 -15.39 -2.40
N ARG A 520 -5.11 -14.90 -2.60
CA ARG A 520 -5.54 -14.26 -3.84
C ARG A 520 -4.61 -13.11 -4.23
N THR A 521 -4.29 -12.23 -3.29
CA THR A 521 -3.54 -11.02 -3.58
C THR A 521 -2.04 -11.30 -3.78
N VAL A 522 -1.45 -12.20 -2.99
CA VAL A 522 -0.04 -12.57 -3.16
C VAL A 522 0.20 -13.28 -4.49
N LEU A 523 -0.64 -14.25 -4.83
CA LEU A 523 -0.44 -15.08 -6.03
C LEU A 523 -0.80 -14.36 -7.32
N ASN A 524 -1.74 -13.40 -7.29
CA ASN A 524 -2.26 -12.79 -8.51
C ASN A 524 -1.83 -11.34 -8.71
N HIS A 525 -1.54 -10.60 -7.64
CA HIS A 525 -1.05 -9.23 -7.73
C HIS A 525 0.44 -9.14 -7.41
N ILE A 526 0.86 -9.49 -6.19
CA ILE A 526 2.26 -9.29 -5.76
C ILE A 526 3.26 -10.12 -6.57
N LEU A 527 2.91 -11.37 -6.90
CA LEU A 527 3.76 -12.19 -7.75
C LEU A 527 3.82 -11.65 -9.19
N ALA A 528 2.75 -11.02 -9.67
CA ALA A 528 2.65 -10.47 -11.02
C ALA A 528 3.46 -9.18 -11.24
N THR A 529 3.94 -8.52 -10.17
CA THR A 529 4.55 -7.19 -10.24
C THR A 529 6.07 -7.19 -10.36
N THR A 530 6.69 -8.37 -10.47
CA THR A 530 8.14 -8.50 -10.63
C THR A 530 8.51 -8.68 -12.10
N ASP A 531 9.63 -8.09 -12.51
CA ASP A 531 10.19 -8.37 -13.83
C ASP A 531 10.73 -9.81 -13.92
N HIS A 532 10.72 -10.38 -15.13
CA HIS A 532 11.19 -11.75 -15.36
C HIS A 532 12.67 -11.83 -15.77
N GLU A 533 13.32 -10.68 -15.99
CA GLU A 533 14.67 -10.56 -16.55
C GLU A 533 15.75 -10.39 -15.45
N GLY A 534 15.35 -10.07 -14.23
CA GLY A 534 16.21 -9.78 -13.10
C GLY A 534 16.79 -8.35 -13.12
N ILE A 535 16.15 -7.41 -13.82
CA ILE A 535 16.61 -6.01 -13.90
C ILE A 535 16.25 -5.18 -12.67
N GLY A 536 15.43 -5.74 -11.76
CA GLY A 536 14.96 -5.05 -10.57
C GLY A 536 13.74 -4.18 -10.81
N GLY A 537 13.08 -4.33 -11.95
CA GLY A 537 11.88 -3.60 -12.29
C GLY A 537 10.69 -4.05 -11.46
N SER A 538 9.78 -3.12 -11.17
CA SER A 538 8.54 -3.41 -10.46
C SER A 538 7.36 -2.75 -11.16
N THR A 539 6.21 -3.42 -11.21
CA THR A 539 4.99 -2.84 -11.75
C THR A 539 4.41 -1.81 -10.77
N TYR A 540 4.12 -0.60 -11.28
CA TYR A 540 3.44 0.44 -10.49
C TYR A 540 1.93 0.18 -10.46
N PHE A 541 1.28 0.26 -11.62
CA PHE A 541 -0.11 -0.11 -11.84
C PHE A 541 -0.22 -1.45 -12.54
N LEU A 542 -1.03 -2.36 -12.02
CA LEU A 542 -1.41 -3.57 -12.73
C LEU A 542 -2.66 -3.27 -13.55
N SER A 543 -2.44 -2.86 -14.80
CA SER A 543 -3.47 -2.44 -15.75
C SER A 543 -4.55 -3.51 -15.95
N THR A 544 -5.80 -3.06 -16.01
CA THR A 544 -6.98 -3.84 -16.39
C THR A 544 -7.56 -3.41 -17.72
N LYS A 545 -6.91 -2.45 -18.39
CA LYS A 545 -7.26 -2.01 -19.74
C LYS A 545 -7.14 -3.17 -20.73
N PRO A 546 -8.11 -3.36 -21.63
CA PRO A 546 -8.05 -4.39 -22.66
C PRO A 546 -6.78 -4.33 -23.52
N GLY A 547 -6.08 -5.46 -23.63
CA GLY A 547 -4.92 -5.62 -24.51
C GLY A 547 -3.69 -4.85 -24.07
N ASP A 548 -3.60 -4.45 -22.81
CA ASP A 548 -2.43 -3.74 -22.28
C ASP A 548 -1.28 -4.72 -21.95
N THR A 549 -0.12 -4.17 -21.62
CA THR A 549 1.10 -4.91 -21.24
C THR A 549 1.61 -4.43 -19.89
N LYS A 550 2.32 -5.29 -19.15
CA LYS A 550 2.91 -4.88 -17.88
C LYS A 550 4.11 -3.95 -18.10
N GLY A 551 4.14 -2.85 -17.37
CA GLY A 551 5.33 -2.02 -17.20
C GLY A 551 6.17 -2.47 -16.01
N TYR A 552 7.49 -2.40 -16.13
CA TYR A 552 8.44 -2.68 -15.05
C TYR A 552 9.36 -1.49 -14.84
N ASP A 553 9.04 -0.70 -13.82
CA ASP A 553 9.73 0.54 -13.51
C ASP A 553 11.02 0.28 -12.69
N VAL A 554 12.10 0.89 -13.14
CA VAL A 554 13.42 0.90 -12.48
C VAL A 554 13.78 2.28 -11.94
N GLU A 555 12.95 3.29 -12.19
CA GLU A 555 13.04 4.56 -11.49
C GLU A 555 12.63 4.39 -10.03
N ASN A 556 13.16 5.27 -9.18
CA ASN A 556 12.91 5.27 -7.73
C ASN A 556 11.52 5.82 -7.39
N THR A 557 10.46 5.16 -7.85
CA THR A 557 9.06 5.47 -7.50
C THR A 557 8.66 4.78 -6.19
N CYS A 558 7.49 5.11 -5.62
CA CYS A 558 7.01 4.45 -4.40
C CYS A 558 6.84 2.92 -4.60
N CYS A 559 6.24 2.50 -5.71
CA CYS A 559 6.06 1.08 -6.04
C CYS A 559 7.37 0.38 -6.34
N HIS A 560 8.38 1.07 -6.90
CA HIS A 560 9.72 0.50 -6.99
C HIS A 560 10.27 0.18 -5.59
N GLY A 561 10.19 1.14 -4.65
CA GLY A 561 10.58 0.93 -3.25
C GLY A 561 9.89 -0.27 -2.60
N THR A 562 8.56 -0.35 -2.67
CA THR A 562 7.80 -1.51 -2.17
C THR A 562 8.14 -2.82 -2.92
N GLY A 563 8.40 -2.75 -4.23
CA GLY A 563 8.82 -3.88 -5.05
C GLY A 563 10.18 -4.46 -4.66
N LEU A 564 11.07 -3.65 -4.07
CA LEU A 564 12.31 -4.15 -3.46
C LEU A 564 12.03 -5.11 -2.29
N GLU A 565 10.95 -4.89 -1.54
CA GLU A 565 10.60 -5.67 -0.35
C GLU A 565 9.74 -6.90 -0.66
N ASN A 566 8.76 -6.76 -1.56
CA ASN A 566 7.68 -7.72 -1.82
C ASN A 566 8.16 -9.18 -1.89
N HIS A 567 9.19 -9.42 -2.70
CA HIS A 567 9.58 -10.78 -3.10
C HIS A 567 10.37 -11.55 -2.02
N PHE A 568 10.65 -10.92 -0.89
CA PHE A 568 11.22 -11.59 0.29
C PHE A 568 10.17 -11.99 1.32
N LYS A 569 8.92 -11.53 1.14
CA LYS A 569 7.84 -11.68 2.14
C LYS A 569 6.94 -12.88 1.93
N TYR A 570 7.07 -13.66 0.85
CA TYR A 570 6.19 -14.81 0.58
C TYR A 570 6.07 -15.81 1.75
N GLY A 571 7.11 -15.96 2.58
CA GLY A 571 7.11 -16.83 3.75
C GLY A 571 6.30 -16.34 4.96
N GLU A 572 5.93 -15.06 4.99
CA GLU A 572 5.55 -14.38 6.25
C GLU A 572 4.15 -14.72 6.76
N ALA A 573 3.30 -15.29 5.90
CA ALA A 573 1.93 -15.66 6.21
C ALA A 573 1.63 -17.14 5.86
N ILE A 574 2.66 -17.93 5.51
CA ILE A 574 2.50 -19.36 5.27
C ILE A 574 2.10 -20.07 6.58
N TYR A 575 2.79 -19.74 7.67
CA TYR A 575 2.64 -20.43 8.95
C TYR A 575 2.34 -19.47 10.09
N PHE A 576 1.42 -19.87 10.97
CA PHE A 576 1.15 -19.20 12.24
C PHE A 576 1.11 -20.23 13.36
N THR A 577 1.42 -19.83 14.59
CA THR A 577 1.33 -20.70 15.76
C THR A 577 0.56 -20.07 16.90
N ASP A 578 -0.10 -20.92 17.67
CA ASP A 578 -0.58 -20.63 19.02
C ASP A 578 0.05 -21.61 20.03
N ALA A 579 -0.45 -21.68 21.26
CA ALA A 579 0.09 -22.61 22.26
C ALA A 579 0.02 -24.09 21.84
N ALA A 580 -1.04 -24.50 21.14
CA ALA A 580 -1.38 -25.89 20.83
C ALA A 580 -1.25 -26.25 19.34
N HIS A 581 -1.31 -25.27 18.43
CA HIS A 581 -1.46 -25.51 16.99
C HIS A 581 -0.37 -24.81 16.16
N VAL A 582 -0.06 -25.42 15.01
CA VAL A 582 0.61 -24.79 13.87
C VAL A 582 -0.36 -24.76 12.69
N TYR A 583 -0.67 -23.57 12.22
CA TYR A 583 -1.57 -23.31 11.09
C TYR A 583 -0.76 -23.22 9.81
N ILE A 584 -1.21 -23.90 8.75
CA ILE A 584 -0.70 -23.81 7.39
C ILE A 584 -1.77 -23.09 6.55
N ASN A 585 -1.49 -21.85 6.19
CA ASN A 585 -2.44 -20.96 5.52
C ASN A 585 -2.20 -20.85 4.02
N LEU A 586 -0.95 -20.84 3.54
CA LEU A 586 -0.63 -20.74 2.11
C LEU A 586 0.07 -22.00 1.64
N PHE A 587 -0.21 -22.46 0.42
CA PHE A 587 0.36 -23.68 -0.15
C PHE A 587 1.61 -23.41 -1.01
N ILE A 588 2.46 -22.48 -0.56
CA ILE A 588 3.73 -22.14 -1.21
C ILE A 588 4.82 -23.08 -0.71
N ALA A 589 5.53 -23.74 -1.63
CA ALA A 589 6.58 -24.71 -1.30
C ALA A 589 7.63 -24.10 -0.35
N SER A 590 7.73 -24.67 0.86
CA SER A 590 8.58 -24.11 1.91
C SER A 590 8.95 -25.12 3.00
N ARG A 591 10.00 -24.79 3.74
CA ARG A 591 10.39 -25.46 4.98
C ARG A 591 10.24 -24.50 6.15
N LEU A 592 9.54 -24.94 7.20
CA LEU A 592 9.48 -24.29 8.50
C LEU A 592 10.42 -25.02 9.46
N GLN A 593 11.34 -24.28 10.09
CA GLN A 593 12.16 -24.77 11.19
C GLN A 593 12.10 -23.80 12.37
N ASP A 594 11.20 -24.07 13.30
CA ASP A 594 11.10 -23.36 14.57
C ASP A 594 11.37 -24.30 15.75
N THR A 595 12.64 -24.38 16.14
CA THR A 595 13.07 -25.17 17.31
C THR A 595 12.52 -24.61 18.63
N ALA A 596 12.23 -23.31 18.71
CA ALA A 596 11.73 -22.69 19.94
C ALA A 596 10.28 -23.10 20.22
N ASN A 597 9.48 -23.27 19.17
CA ASN A 597 8.11 -23.78 19.27
C ASN A 597 7.99 -25.29 19.00
N GLY A 598 9.10 -25.97 18.70
CA GLY A 598 9.14 -27.41 18.47
C GLY A 598 8.47 -27.87 17.17
N VAL A 599 8.56 -27.08 16.10
CA VAL A 599 7.93 -27.36 14.80
C VAL A 599 8.99 -27.43 13.69
N ASP A 600 9.03 -28.53 12.94
CA ASP A 600 9.81 -28.71 11.72
C ASP A 600 8.93 -29.39 10.67
N LEU A 601 8.55 -28.63 9.64
CA LEU A 601 7.67 -29.05 8.56
C LEU A 601 8.35 -28.78 7.21
N THR A 602 8.17 -29.69 6.27
CA THR A 602 8.50 -29.46 4.86
C THR A 602 7.22 -29.57 4.05
N MET A 603 6.90 -28.56 3.26
CA MET A 603 5.73 -28.52 2.39
C MET A 603 6.19 -28.38 0.93
N HIS A 604 5.77 -29.32 0.11
CA HIS A 604 5.90 -29.28 -1.34
C HIS A 604 4.54 -28.95 -1.93
N GLY A 605 4.52 -27.92 -2.78
CA GLY A 605 3.36 -27.52 -3.58
C GLY A 605 3.83 -27.28 -5.01
N ASP A 606 3.01 -27.67 -5.97
CA ASP A 606 3.29 -27.49 -7.39
C ASP A 606 2.37 -26.40 -7.95
N PHE A 607 2.97 -25.35 -8.51
CA PHE A 607 2.22 -24.24 -9.10
C PHE A 607 1.41 -24.68 -10.33
N ASN A 608 1.92 -25.64 -11.11
CA ASN A 608 1.22 -26.16 -12.27
C ASN A 608 0.19 -27.24 -11.91
N HIS A 609 0.41 -27.90 -10.78
CA HIS A 609 -0.45 -28.97 -10.26
C HIS A 609 -0.96 -28.66 -8.85
N PRO A 610 -1.81 -27.63 -8.67
CA PRO A 610 -2.33 -27.24 -7.35
C PRO A 610 -3.27 -28.30 -6.74
N GLU A 611 -3.58 -29.38 -7.46
CA GLU A 611 -4.36 -30.52 -6.97
C GLU A 611 -3.68 -31.27 -5.82
N THR A 612 -2.35 -31.20 -5.72
CA THR A 612 -1.60 -32.00 -4.73
C THR A 612 -0.63 -31.15 -3.93
N VAL A 613 -0.76 -31.20 -2.60
CA VAL A 613 0.19 -30.61 -1.66
C VAL A 613 0.69 -31.72 -0.74
N THR A 614 2.00 -31.83 -0.57
CA THR A 614 2.63 -32.82 0.31
C THR A 614 3.28 -32.13 1.49
N ILE A 615 2.92 -32.54 2.71
CA ILE A 615 3.45 -32.00 3.96
C ILE A 615 4.13 -33.13 4.73
N THR A 616 5.44 -33.04 4.90
CA THR A 616 6.21 -33.92 5.76
C THR A 616 6.34 -33.29 7.14
N VAL A 617 5.81 -33.98 8.14
CA VAL A 617 5.95 -33.58 9.56
C VAL A 617 7.25 -34.19 10.09
N ASN A 618 8.37 -33.47 9.93
CA ASN A 618 9.67 -33.91 10.44
C ASN A 618 9.63 -34.02 11.96
N HIS A 619 9.05 -33.00 12.61
CA HIS A 619 8.74 -32.98 14.04
C HIS A 619 7.66 -31.93 14.31
N SER A 620 6.69 -32.20 15.18
CA SER A 620 5.80 -31.16 15.67
C SER A 620 5.32 -31.45 17.10
N ALA A 621 5.59 -30.53 18.02
CA ALA A 621 5.01 -30.52 19.36
C ALA A 621 3.57 -29.97 19.37
N LYS A 622 3.11 -29.42 18.24
CA LYS A 622 1.80 -28.79 18.06
C LYS A 622 0.96 -29.59 17.08
N GLN A 623 -0.36 -29.54 17.24
CA GLN A 623 -1.29 -30.11 16.27
C GLN A 623 -1.22 -29.30 14.95
N VAL A 624 -1.12 -29.99 13.82
CA VAL A 624 -1.10 -29.36 12.50
C VAL A 624 -2.53 -29.06 12.08
N VAL A 625 -2.76 -27.81 11.67
CA VAL A 625 -4.06 -27.29 11.23
C VAL A 625 -3.87 -26.68 9.84
N ILE A 626 -4.73 -27.03 8.90
CA ILE A 626 -4.55 -26.68 7.48
C ILE A 626 -5.78 -25.92 7.01
N ARG A 627 -5.60 -24.78 6.33
CA ARG A 627 -6.72 -24.05 5.72
C ARG A 627 -7.42 -24.92 4.66
N HIS A 628 -8.75 -24.90 4.64
CA HIS A 628 -9.55 -25.34 3.49
C HIS A 628 -9.71 -24.14 2.56
N PRO A 629 -9.04 -24.09 1.40
CA PRO A 629 -9.10 -22.93 0.51
C PRO A 629 -10.45 -22.81 -0.19
N TYR A 630 -10.98 -21.58 -0.32
CA TYR A 630 -12.29 -21.31 -0.95
C TYR A 630 -12.46 -21.87 -2.37
N TRP A 631 -11.37 -22.00 -3.13
CA TRP A 631 -11.37 -22.45 -4.52
C TRP A 631 -11.39 -23.98 -4.68
N SER A 632 -11.18 -24.71 -3.58
CA SER A 632 -11.27 -26.18 -3.54
C SER A 632 -12.57 -26.60 -2.90
N LYS A 633 -13.37 -27.42 -3.60
CA LYS A 633 -14.65 -27.90 -3.05
C LYS A 633 -14.46 -28.97 -1.97
N THR A 634 -13.38 -29.73 -2.06
CA THR A 634 -13.06 -30.84 -1.18
C THR A 634 -11.57 -30.86 -0.92
N VAL A 635 -11.17 -31.27 0.30
CA VAL A 635 -9.78 -31.57 0.62
C VAL A 635 -9.74 -32.99 1.16
N ALA A 636 -9.18 -33.91 0.39
CA ALA A 636 -8.93 -35.26 0.87
C ALA A 636 -7.55 -35.32 1.53
N VAL A 637 -7.47 -35.90 2.73
CA VAL A 637 -6.21 -36.01 3.48
C VAL A 637 -5.82 -37.48 3.57
N THR A 638 -4.62 -37.81 3.10
CA THR A 638 -4.07 -39.16 3.19
C THR A 638 -2.67 -39.15 3.79
N ALA A 639 -2.28 -40.26 4.41
CA ALA A 639 -0.91 -40.53 4.86
C ALA A 639 -0.46 -41.85 4.22
N ALA A 640 0.60 -41.79 3.41
CA ALA A 640 1.06 -42.93 2.60
C ALA A 640 -0.09 -43.61 1.81
N GLY A 641 -0.98 -42.79 1.23
CA GLY A 641 -2.14 -43.24 0.44
C GLY A 641 -3.34 -43.75 1.25
N THR A 642 -3.25 -43.81 2.58
CA THR A 642 -4.37 -44.21 3.45
C THR A 642 -5.11 -42.96 3.97
N PRO A 643 -6.46 -42.89 3.89
CA PRO A 643 -7.22 -41.76 4.43
C PRO A 643 -6.92 -41.50 5.91
N VAL A 644 -6.72 -40.23 6.26
CA VAL A 644 -6.54 -39.76 7.64
C VAL A 644 -7.87 -39.23 8.15
N ALA A 645 -8.28 -39.67 9.34
CA ALA A 645 -9.42 -39.07 10.02
C ALA A 645 -9.06 -37.65 10.47
N VAL A 646 -9.79 -36.66 9.95
CA VAL A 646 -9.61 -35.25 10.23
C VAL A 646 -10.91 -34.62 10.69
N GLU A 647 -10.80 -33.50 11.37
CA GLU A 647 -11.95 -32.69 11.76
C GLU A 647 -11.87 -31.33 11.08
N GLU A 648 -12.97 -30.87 10.50
CA GLU A 648 -13.05 -29.55 9.89
C GLU A 648 -13.89 -28.60 10.75
N ARG A 649 -13.34 -27.43 11.09
CA ARG A 649 -14.02 -26.38 11.86
C ARG A 649 -13.67 -25.03 11.26
N ASN A 650 -14.69 -24.21 10.99
CA ASN A 650 -14.52 -22.82 10.54
C ASN A 650 -13.54 -22.67 9.35
N GLY A 651 -13.56 -23.62 8.40
CA GLY A 651 -12.69 -23.64 7.23
C GLY A 651 -11.25 -24.11 7.50
N TYR A 652 -10.99 -24.75 8.64
CA TYR A 652 -9.70 -25.34 8.97
C TYR A 652 -9.82 -26.83 9.26
N ILE A 653 -8.87 -27.60 8.72
CA ILE A 653 -8.75 -29.05 8.83
C ILE A 653 -7.71 -29.37 9.90
N TYR A 654 -8.16 -29.97 10.99
CA TYR A 654 -7.34 -30.38 12.12
C TYR A 654 -6.86 -31.82 11.90
N LEU A 655 -5.55 -31.99 11.75
CA LEU A 655 -4.93 -33.32 11.69
C LEU A 655 -4.91 -33.99 13.07
N PRO A 656 -4.70 -35.31 13.16
CA PRO A 656 -4.53 -35.98 14.45
C PRO A 656 -3.47 -35.31 15.34
N THR A 657 -3.76 -35.15 16.63
CA THR A 657 -2.89 -34.47 17.61
C THR A 657 -1.49 -35.08 17.69
N HIS A 658 -1.36 -36.37 17.41
CA HIS A 658 -0.09 -37.07 17.38
C HIS A 658 0.15 -37.64 15.98
N LEU A 659 1.09 -37.03 15.27
CA LEU A 659 1.66 -37.56 14.03
C LEU A 659 3.08 -38.06 14.35
N ALA A 660 3.43 -39.25 13.86
CA ALA A 660 4.79 -39.76 14.02
C ALA A 660 5.77 -38.88 13.22
N ALA A 661 6.97 -38.66 13.76
CA ALA A 661 8.03 -37.97 13.02
C ALA A 661 8.30 -38.65 11.66
N GLY A 662 8.42 -37.84 10.61
CA GLY A 662 8.54 -38.29 9.23
C GLY A 662 7.23 -38.67 8.55
N THR A 663 6.07 -38.52 9.21
CA THR A 663 4.77 -38.74 8.56
C THR A 663 4.62 -37.78 7.39
N THR A 664 4.33 -38.33 6.22
CA THR A 664 4.02 -37.55 5.01
C THR A 664 2.51 -37.55 4.80
N ILE A 665 1.93 -36.36 4.89
CA ILE A 665 0.53 -36.07 4.62
C ILE A 665 0.41 -35.57 3.19
N THR A 666 -0.51 -36.12 2.41
CA THR A 666 -0.85 -35.64 1.08
C THR A 666 -2.27 -35.10 1.11
N LEU A 667 -2.40 -33.83 0.73
CA LEU A 667 -3.67 -33.16 0.47
C LEU A 667 -3.99 -33.33 -1.02
N THR A 668 -5.20 -33.82 -1.31
CA THR A 668 -5.78 -33.78 -2.66
C THR A 668 -6.85 -32.71 -2.69
N LEU A 669 -6.53 -31.61 -3.37
CA LEU A 669 -7.37 -30.43 -3.58
C LEU A 669 -8.12 -30.59 -4.92
N ALA A 670 -9.27 -29.94 -5.03
CA ALA A 670 -10.13 -29.96 -6.21
C ALA A 670 -10.26 -28.55 -6.80
N PRO A 671 -9.22 -28.03 -7.50
CA PRO A 671 -9.27 -26.72 -8.13
C PRO A 671 -10.37 -26.66 -9.17
N THR A 672 -11.19 -25.61 -9.09
CA THR A 672 -12.33 -25.39 -9.97
C THR A 672 -12.14 -24.15 -10.83
N ILE A 673 -12.74 -24.18 -12.02
CA ILE A 673 -12.91 -22.99 -12.83
C ILE A 673 -14.05 -22.18 -12.21
N HIS A 674 -13.83 -20.89 -11.97
CA HIS A 674 -14.85 -19.99 -11.47
C HIS A 674 -14.72 -18.60 -12.10
N LEU A 675 -15.84 -17.87 -12.15
CA LEU A 675 -15.92 -16.53 -12.70
C LEU A 675 -15.97 -15.51 -11.56
N VAL A 676 -15.30 -14.38 -11.74
CA VAL A 676 -15.26 -13.27 -10.78
C VAL A 676 -15.81 -12.02 -11.48
N PRO A 677 -17.14 -11.78 -11.45
CA PRO A 677 -17.74 -10.60 -12.07
C PRO A 677 -17.43 -9.33 -11.29
N THR A 678 -17.38 -8.19 -11.99
CA THR A 678 -17.41 -6.88 -11.32
C THR A 678 -18.82 -6.62 -10.74
N PRO A 679 -18.93 -5.98 -9.56
CA PRO A 679 -20.21 -5.74 -8.90
C PRO A 679 -21.19 -4.84 -9.69
N ASP A 680 -20.68 -3.81 -10.36
CA ASP A 680 -21.44 -2.80 -11.11
C ASP A 680 -21.62 -3.11 -12.60
N ARG A 681 -20.77 -3.96 -13.18
CA ARG A 681 -20.86 -4.42 -14.57
C ARG A 681 -20.65 -5.94 -14.65
N PRO A 682 -21.62 -6.76 -14.19
CA PRO A 682 -21.41 -8.21 -14.02
C PRO A 682 -21.12 -8.99 -15.31
N GLN A 683 -21.38 -8.40 -16.49
CA GLN A 683 -20.95 -8.93 -17.78
C GLN A 683 -19.43 -8.85 -17.98
N LEU A 684 -18.73 -7.94 -17.29
CA LEU A 684 -17.27 -7.88 -17.25
C LEU A 684 -16.79 -8.73 -16.07
N LEU A 685 -16.06 -9.79 -16.38
CA LEU A 685 -15.66 -10.80 -15.39
C LEU A 685 -14.27 -11.36 -15.69
N SER A 686 -13.60 -11.83 -14.64
CA SER A 686 -12.34 -12.55 -14.74
C SER A 686 -12.58 -14.05 -14.68
N VAL A 687 -11.78 -14.83 -15.41
CA VAL A 687 -11.76 -16.29 -15.32
C VAL A 687 -10.67 -16.71 -14.33
N ALA A 688 -10.97 -17.66 -13.46
CA ALA A 688 -10.02 -18.18 -12.48
C ALA A 688 -9.98 -19.70 -12.49
N TYR A 689 -8.82 -20.29 -12.16
CA TYR A 689 -8.63 -21.73 -11.96
C TYR A 689 -7.90 -21.99 -10.64
N GLY A 690 -8.58 -22.62 -9.67
CA GLY A 690 -8.03 -22.78 -8.33
C GLY A 690 -7.70 -21.40 -7.71
N PRO A 691 -6.49 -21.16 -7.17
CA PRO A 691 -6.13 -19.86 -6.61
C PRO A 691 -5.80 -18.78 -7.66
N TYR A 692 -5.70 -19.15 -8.94
CA TYR A 692 -5.14 -18.29 -9.98
C TYR A 692 -6.23 -17.51 -10.74
N ILE A 693 -6.13 -16.19 -10.75
CA ILE A 693 -6.79 -15.33 -11.73
C ILE A 693 -6.03 -15.47 -13.04
N LEU A 694 -6.75 -15.79 -14.10
CA LEU A 694 -6.19 -15.99 -15.42
C LEU A 694 -6.37 -14.73 -16.27
N ALA A 695 -5.37 -14.45 -17.09
CA ALA A 695 -5.35 -13.39 -18.07
C ALA A 695 -5.54 -14.00 -19.47
N ALA A 696 -6.49 -13.47 -20.24
CA ALA A 696 -6.68 -13.84 -21.64
C ALA A 696 -5.61 -13.16 -22.49
N LEU A 697 -4.80 -13.93 -23.24
CA LEU A 697 -3.76 -13.38 -24.09
C LEU A 697 -4.34 -12.90 -25.42
N SER A 698 -4.32 -11.59 -25.65
CA SER A 698 -4.78 -10.97 -26.89
C SER A 698 -4.27 -9.54 -26.99
N LYS A 699 -4.11 -9.06 -28.23
CA LYS A 699 -3.72 -7.68 -28.55
C LYS A 699 -4.93 -6.77 -28.80
N ALA A 700 -6.15 -7.27 -28.60
CA ALA A 700 -7.37 -6.48 -28.84
C ALA A 700 -7.44 -5.31 -27.84
N ASP A 701 -7.75 -4.12 -28.34
CA ASP A 701 -7.88 -2.88 -27.55
C ASP A 701 -9.30 -2.67 -26.98
N HIS A 702 -10.13 -3.70 -27.03
CA HIS A 702 -11.49 -3.75 -26.50
C HIS A 702 -11.70 -5.06 -25.74
N PHE A 703 -12.64 -5.08 -24.77
CA PHE A 703 -12.95 -6.29 -24.02
C PHE A 703 -13.29 -7.45 -24.96
N LEU A 704 -12.64 -8.59 -24.77
CA LEU A 704 -12.92 -9.80 -25.55
C LEU A 704 -14.33 -10.31 -25.22
N GLU A 705 -15.12 -10.56 -26.26
CA GLU A 705 -16.44 -11.18 -26.13
C GLU A 705 -16.24 -12.71 -26.07
N GLU A 706 -16.40 -13.28 -24.89
CA GLU A 706 -16.25 -14.70 -24.63
C GLU A 706 -17.64 -15.31 -24.38
N SER A 707 -18.09 -16.22 -25.24
CA SER A 707 -19.46 -16.79 -25.13
C SER A 707 -19.58 -17.81 -23.98
N ILE A 708 -19.41 -17.36 -22.74
CA ILE A 708 -19.42 -18.18 -21.53
C ILE A 708 -20.86 -18.30 -21.03
N ASP A 709 -21.47 -19.48 -21.23
CA ASP A 709 -22.80 -19.79 -20.73
C ASP A 709 -22.73 -20.13 -19.23
N GLN A 710 -23.04 -19.16 -18.37
CA GLN A 710 -23.03 -19.33 -16.91
C GLN A 710 -24.06 -20.35 -16.39
N THR A 711 -24.99 -20.83 -17.23
CA THR A 711 -25.97 -21.86 -16.87
C THR A 711 -25.46 -23.28 -17.06
N ARG A 712 -24.33 -23.45 -17.76
CA ARG A 712 -23.68 -24.74 -18.02
C ARG A 712 -22.42 -24.90 -17.18
N PRO A 713 -21.99 -26.15 -16.87
CA PRO A 713 -20.73 -26.38 -16.20
C PRO A 713 -19.55 -25.74 -16.96
N LEU A 714 -18.73 -24.94 -16.28
CA LEU A 714 -17.56 -24.28 -16.89
C LEU A 714 -16.52 -25.30 -17.38
N ALA A 715 -16.41 -26.45 -16.70
CA ALA A 715 -15.53 -27.54 -17.11
C ALA A 715 -15.89 -28.15 -18.49
N ASP A 716 -17.13 -27.95 -18.97
CA ASP A 716 -17.56 -28.39 -20.30
C ASP A 716 -17.28 -27.35 -21.39
N GLN A 717 -16.89 -26.12 -21.00
CA GLN A 717 -16.68 -24.97 -21.89
C GLN A 717 -15.20 -24.65 -22.07
N PHE A 718 -14.39 -24.91 -21.04
CA PHE A 718 -12.94 -24.66 -21.06
C PHE A 718 -12.16 -25.97 -21.16
N THR A 719 -11.08 -25.96 -21.93
CA THR A 719 -10.11 -27.06 -22.01
C THR A 719 -8.88 -26.71 -21.19
N LYS A 720 -8.52 -27.54 -20.20
CA LYS A 720 -7.27 -27.37 -19.45
C LYS A 720 -6.06 -27.70 -20.34
N VAL A 721 -5.05 -26.83 -20.33
CA VAL A 721 -3.76 -27.11 -20.97
C VAL A 721 -3.02 -28.19 -20.15
N ALA A 722 -2.43 -29.18 -20.83
CA ALA A 722 -1.71 -30.25 -20.15
C ALA A 722 -0.50 -29.69 -19.38
N ASP A 723 -0.34 -30.12 -18.13
CA ASP A 723 0.78 -29.75 -17.23
C ASP A 723 0.96 -28.25 -16.98
N GLU A 724 -0.08 -27.45 -17.24
CA GLU A 724 -0.10 -26.02 -17.00
C GLU A 724 -1.40 -25.61 -16.28
N PRO A 725 -1.35 -24.58 -15.41
CA PRO A 725 -2.52 -24.00 -14.78
C PRO A 725 -3.22 -23.00 -15.74
N ALA A 726 -3.30 -23.35 -17.02
CA ALA A 726 -3.84 -22.55 -18.11
C ALA A 726 -5.09 -23.22 -18.72
N LEU A 727 -5.96 -22.40 -19.28
CA LEU A 727 -7.21 -22.84 -19.91
C LEU A 727 -7.31 -22.29 -21.34
N ILE A 728 -8.03 -23.02 -22.19
CA ILE A 728 -8.43 -22.56 -23.52
C ILE A 728 -9.95 -22.50 -23.55
N HIS A 729 -10.50 -21.36 -23.95
CA HIS A 729 -11.91 -21.22 -24.28
C HIS A 729 -12.02 -20.71 -25.71
N GLN A 730 -12.69 -21.48 -26.57
CA GLN A 730 -12.70 -21.26 -28.01
C GLN A 730 -11.27 -21.15 -28.56
N ASP A 731 -10.85 -19.98 -29.03
CA ASP A 731 -9.51 -19.70 -29.57
C ASP A 731 -8.63 -18.87 -28.60
N THR A 732 -9.16 -18.52 -27.41
CA THR A 732 -8.48 -17.67 -26.43
C THR A 732 -7.74 -18.51 -25.39
N LEU A 733 -6.45 -18.23 -25.21
CA LEU A 733 -5.60 -18.82 -24.18
C LEU A 733 -5.63 -17.95 -22.91
N PHE A 734 -5.98 -18.57 -21.79
CA PHE A 734 -6.01 -17.98 -20.45
C PHE A 734 -4.84 -18.54 -19.63
N VAL A 735 -3.93 -17.70 -19.19
CA VAL A 735 -2.75 -18.07 -18.38
C VAL A 735 -2.79 -17.37 -17.03
N PRO A 736 -2.20 -17.92 -15.95
CA PRO A 736 -2.15 -17.20 -14.68
C PRO A 736 -1.54 -15.82 -14.84
N LEU A 737 -2.19 -14.80 -14.27
CA LEU A 737 -1.80 -13.40 -14.40
C LEU A 737 -0.35 -13.16 -13.93
N ALA A 738 0.11 -13.92 -12.94
CA ALA A 738 1.47 -13.90 -12.45
C ALA A 738 2.54 -14.36 -13.46
N LEU A 739 2.17 -15.15 -14.46
CA LEU A 739 3.09 -15.65 -15.48
C LEU A 739 3.18 -14.75 -16.72
N VAL A 740 2.23 -13.81 -16.88
CA VAL A 740 2.29 -12.79 -17.94
C VAL A 740 3.48 -11.86 -17.71
N ASN A 741 4.25 -11.58 -18.76
CA ASN A 741 5.38 -10.67 -18.74
C ASN A 741 5.17 -9.54 -19.76
N HIS A 742 5.56 -9.76 -21.02
CA HIS A 742 5.49 -8.78 -22.11
C HIS A 742 4.30 -9.01 -23.03
N GLU A 743 3.52 -10.06 -22.80
CA GLU A 743 2.34 -10.39 -23.57
C GLU A 743 1.22 -9.35 -23.33
N HIS A 744 0.48 -9.05 -24.39
CA HIS A 744 -0.76 -8.28 -24.27
C HIS A 744 -1.85 -9.16 -23.66
N TYR A 745 -2.59 -8.62 -22.71
CA TYR A 745 -3.53 -9.41 -21.92
C TYR A 745 -4.82 -8.67 -21.57
N HIS A 746 -5.82 -9.44 -21.15
CA HIS A 746 -7.05 -8.96 -20.54
C HIS A 746 -7.24 -9.68 -19.20
N VAL A 747 -7.33 -8.93 -18.09
CA VAL A 747 -7.75 -9.49 -16.80
C VAL A 747 -9.25 -9.81 -16.82
N TYR A 748 -10.02 -8.90 -17.41
CA TYR A 748 -11.47 -9.00 -17.54
C TYR A 748 -11.86 -9.23 -19.00
N VAL A 749 -12.77 -10.16 -19.21
CA VAL A 749 -13.44 -10.42 -20.49
C VAL A 749 -14.92 -10.11 -20.35
N LYS A 750 -15.63 -9.99 -21.47
CA LYS A 750 -17.06 -9.75 -21.51
C LYS A 750 -17.79 -11.05 -21.85
N ALA A 751 -18.68 -11.49 -20.96
CA ALA A 751 -19.45 -12.73 -21.07
C ALA A 751 -20.89 -12.52 -21.56
#